data_AF-A0A846T6Z1-F1
#
_entry.id   AF-A0A846T6Z1-F1
#
_cell.length_a   1.000
_cell.length_b   1.000
_cell.length_c   1.000
_cell.angle_alpha   90.00
_cell.angle_beta   90.00
_cell.angle_gamma   90.00
#
_symmetry.space_group_name_H-M   'P 1'
#
loop_
_entity.id
_entity.type
_entity.pdbx_description
1 polymer ?
#
loop_
_entity_poly.entity_id
_entity_poly.type
_entity_poly.pdbx_seq_one_letter_code
_entity_poly.pdbx_strand_id
1 'polypeptide(L)'
;MKKFFAGVGFLVVLFLGLQQVSAETVPGNITADTTWTKEGSPYRVGIITIDPGVTLTVEPGVEIINSGSPSWIDVKGKLNVKGTSDEKVIIKDVLLKGFDFTGSSINIEHAIISRTNRGFLITSMYREVILRNNEFSGGDISIGSPTTSILIENNLFQDNAWLDLNNGLANILVQRNTFFNKEDYYPSIRMSCSDPNCKTPNITISENNFFGFPTFFVEVEKGRGLIYNGANNYWSTTDTAQMKRRILDGARDDRLSSAILGFSPIAYKPINNGLPFGNLEAPAVHQVGDGETIVTGLTDGDSTVKVLKEDVLIGEGQSNTEGAFSVSIPPQNGGRVLTVTSVDSYGRISPETTLTVSDTSAPEPPQVNKVNDQATKVEGSTEAGATVIVKVAGAEKRTTADHNGYFSVEINSQKAGTVIEVQAIDTAGNLSGITKVTVVDEQAPARPVVTSGELTDQSTSLQGTAEPHSKVKLLQDDQVIFSAFADSTGNFSITFSNRFKGDSVIKIVAEDLAGNVSEPLIITVKDVTAPYVDINRWEYVNEKSSEVKGFAEPGAFVEILKNDTVIGSGTALADGTFTISIPVQPGGTELVIRATDKAGNSGSVKVNVIDLPDPLPLTVEPINTLSNILKGKTAPNVFVNIEIDGVLHVVQADGNGYFELKISPLKEGTLVSFLANNDEGHYSEEVVVPVSWKAPSGWYKAADGFWYYYDPATGSLKTGWLKWNNKWYYLEADGKMKVGWKQLGSTWYYLNSDGTMRVGWLSYGGKWYYFPSSGAMQTGLGALGGKWYYFNSSGAMLTGWQKINQKWYYFNSGGAGQIGWAKLSGKWYYFNTSAIMQTGWQKIGGKWYYFNSGGAMVTGWNTIGNKRYYFNSSGVWLY
;
A
#
# COMPACT_ATOMS: atom_id res chain seq x y z
N MET A 1 -29.74 -17.09 -35.33
CA MET A 1 -29.57 -15.61 -35.20
C MET A 1 -28.07 -15.33 -35.33
N LYS A 2 -27.55 -14.35 -36.08
CA LYS A 2 -28.15 -13.19 -36.78
C LYS A 2 -27.88 -13.21 -38.31
N LYS A 3 -28.38 -12.17 -39.01
CA LYS A 3 -28.27 -11.84 -40.47
C LYS A 3 -26.86 -11.30 -40.83
N PHE A 4 -26.41 -11.04 -42.08
CA PHE A 4 -26.79 -11.19 -43.52
C PHE A 4 -25.44 -11.13 -44.32
N PHE A 5 -25.27 -11.30 -45.64
CA PHE A 5 -25.98 -10.87 -46.86
C PHE A 5 -25.58 -11.78 -48.06
N ALA A 6 -26.17 -11.60 -49.24
CA ALA A 6 -25.84 -12.33 -50.48
C ALA A 6 -25.78 -11.41 -51.72
N GLY A 7 -25.23 -11.90 -52.84
CA GLY A 7 -25.22 -11.24 -54.15
C GLY A 7 -25.06 -12.24 -55.31
N VAL A 8 -25.71 -11.99 -56.45
CA VAL A 8 -25.82 -12.90 -57.62
C VAL A 8 -25.76 -12.07 -58.92
N GLY A 9 -25.19 -12.63 -60.00
CA GLY A 9 -25.20 -12.08 -61.37
C GLY A 9 -25.26 -13.18 -62.43
N PHE A 10 -25.76 -12.87 -63.63
CA PHE A 10 -26.17 -13.85 -64.67
C PHE A 10 -26.07 -13.23 -66.07
N LEU A 11 -25.63 -13.96 -67.12
CA LEU A 11 -25.66 -13.50 -68.54
C LEU A 11 -25.60 -14.65 -69.58
N VAL A 12 -25.97 -14.36 -70.83
CA VAL A 12 -26.19 -15.26 -72.01
C VAL A 12 -26.02 -14.41 -73.31
N VAL A 13 -25.77 -14.84 -74.56
CA VAL A 13 -25.81 -16.15 -75.25
C VAL A 13 -24.43 -16.45 -75.92
N LEU A 14 -24.15 -16.90 -77.17
CA LEU A 14 -24.84 -17.29 -78.44
C LEU A 14 -23.89 -18.22 -79.26
N PHE A 15 -24.33 -18.81 -80.40
CA PHE A 15 -23.51 -19.67 -81.29
C PHE A 15 -23.95 -19.53 -82.77
N LEU A 16 -23.01 -19.53 -83.72
CA LEU A 16 -23.19 -19.59 -85.20
C LEU A 16 -21.90 -20.14 -85.86
N GLY A 17 -21.93 -20.63 -87.10
CA GLY A 17 -20.78 -21.27 -87.77
C GLY A 17 -20.79 -21.24 -89.31
N LEU A 18 -19.69 -21.70 -89.95
CA LEU A 18 -19.42 -21.61 -91.40
C LEU A 18 -18.65 -22.84 -91.95
N GLN A 19 -18.45 -22.90 -93.28
CA GLN A 19 -17.97 -24.08 -94.05
C GLN A 19 -16.47 -24.04 -94.42
N GLN A 20 -15.94 -25.19 -94.86
CA GLN A 20 -14.53 -25.43 -95.23
C GLN A 20 -14.35 -25.62 -96.77
N VAL A 21 -13.18 -25.28 -97.31
CA VAL A 21 -12.83 -25.36 -98.76
C VAL A 21 -11.63 -26.31 -98.98
N SER A 22 -11.49 -26.89 -100.16
CA SER A 22 -10.42 -27.85 -100.50
C SER A 22 -9.18 -27.18 -101.11
N ALA A 23 -7.98 -27.60 -100.68
CA ALA A 23 -6.72 -26.98 -101.08
C ALA A 23 -6.17 -27.39 -102.47
N GLU A 24 -5.70 -26.39 -103.22
CA GLU A 24 -4.86 -26.55 -104.42
C GLU A 24 -3.35 -26.45 -104.10
N THR A 25 -2.50 -26.83 -105.07
CA THR A 25 -1.04 -26.73 -104.96
C THR A 25 -0.57 -25.28 -105.18
N VAL A 26 0.28 -24.77 -104.28
CA VAL A 26 0.83 -23.41 -104.35
C VAL A 26 1.71 -23.24 -105.61
N PRO A 27 1.39 -22.32 -106.53
CA PRO A 27 2.12 -22.20 -107.80
C PRO A 27 3.22 -21.13 -107.74
N GLY A 28 4.49 -21.57 -107.79
CA GLY A 28 5.64 -20.69 -108.08
C GLY A 28 6.17 -19.87 -106.90
N ASN A 29 6.80 -18.73 -107.19
CA ASN A 29 7.41 -17.86 -106.18
C ASN A 29 6.37 -16.97 -105.47
N ILE A 30 6.62 -16.70 -104.20
CA ILE A 30 5.91 -15.73 -103.38
C ILE A 30 6.62 -14.38 -103.56
N THR A 31 6.04 -13.54 -104.43
CA THR A 31 6.64 -12.28 -104.94
C THR A 31 6.13 -11.02 -104.24
N ALA A 32 5.15 -11.15 -103.33
CA ALA A 32 4.60 -10.08 -102.51
C ALA A 32 4.16 -10.62 -101.14
N ASP A 33 4.07 -9.76 -100.13
CA ASP A 33 3.73 -10.16 -98.75
C ASP A 33 2.44 -10.97 -98.72
N THR A 34 2.53 -12.18 -98.17
CA THR A 34 1.50 -13.22 -98.25
C THR A 34 1.23 -13.79 -96.87
N THR A 35 -0.04 -14.07 -96.58
CA THR A 35 -0.44 -14.79 -95.37
C THR A 35 -1.15 -16.08 -95.75
N TRP A 36 -0.75 -17.19 -95.13
CA TRP A 36 -1.44 -18.47 -95.20
C TRP A 36 -2.31 -18.64 -93.94
N THR A 37 -3.62 -18.75 -94.14
CA THR A 37 -4.63 -18.79 -93.08
C THR A 37 -5.17 -20.22 -92.88
N LYS A 38 -5.78 -20.49 -91.74
CA LYS A 38 -6.28 -21.83 -91.40
C LYS A 38 -7.32 -22.35 -92.39
N GLU A 39 -8.13 -21.46 -92.96
CA GLU A 39 -9.20 -21.77 -93.93
C GLU A 39 -8.66 -22.21 -95.30
N GLY A 40 -7.43 -21.81 -95.65
CA GLY A 40 -6.76 -22.22 -96.90
C GLY A 40 -5.92 -23.51 -96.76
N SER A 41 -5.88 -24.10 -95.57
CA SER A 41 -5.10 -25.29 -95.25
C SER A 41 -5.77 -26.59 -95.77
N PRO A 42 -5.02 -27.64 -96.21
CA PRO A 42 -3.55 -27.79 -96.19
C PRO A 42 -2.84 -27.23 -97.43
N TYR A 43 -1.87 -26.34 -97.23
CA TYR A 43 -1.08 -25.77 -98.33
C TYR A 43 -0.14 -26.83 -98.93
N ARG A 44 -0.42 -27.23 -100.18
CA ARG A 44 0.37 -28.23 -100.91
C ARG A 44 1.55 -27.56 -101.61
N VAL A 45 2.77 -27.91 -101.21
CA VAL A 45 4.01 -27.22 -101.62
C VAL A 45 4.93 -28.12 -102.44
N GLY A 46 5.30 -27.66 -103.64
CA GLY A 46 6.34 -28.23 -104.49
C GLY A 46 7.68 -27.53 -104.26
N ILE A 47 8.29 -26.99 -105.31
CA ILE A 47 9.37 -26.00 -105.18
C ILE A 47 8.75 -24.60 -105.21
N ILE A 48 8.93 -23.83 -104.13
CA ILE A 48 8.58 -22.40 -104.08
C ILE A 48 9.75 -21.58 -103.51
N THR A 49 9.84 -20.31 -103.90
CA THR A 49 10.80 -19.32 -103.34
C THR A 49 10.02 -18.20 -102.69
N ILE A 50 10.45 -17.70 -101.52
CA ILE A 50 10.02 -16.40 -100.99
C ILE A 50 11.04 -15.38 -101.47
N ASP A 51 10.64 -14.44 -102.32
CA ASP A 51 11.56 -13.51 -102.98
C ASP A 51 12.18 -12.48 -102.02
N PRO A 52 13.33 -11.87 -102.37
CA PRO A 52 13.98 -10.83 -101.57
C PRO A 52 13.05 -9.72 -101.07
N GLY A 53 13.06 -9.49 -99.76
CA GLY A 53 12.26 -8.46 -99.09
C GLY A 53 10.79 -8.84 -98.82
N VAL A 54 10.29 -9.94 -99.39
CA VAL A 54 8.92 -10.43 -99.21
C VAL A 54 8.78 -11.23 -97.92
N THR A 55 7.62 -11.19 -97.27
CA THR A 55 7.29 -12.00 -96.08
C THR A 55 6.16 -12.99 -96.36
N LEU A 56 6.39 -14.28 -96.11
CA LEU A 56 5.33 -15.26 -95.88
C LEU A 56 5.04 -15.35 -94.37
N THR A 57 3.82 -15.00 -93.98
CA THR A 57 3.28 -15.31 -92.64
C THR A 57 2.43 -16.57 -92.71
N VAL A 58 2.55 -17.45 -91.71
CA VAL A 58 1.68 -18.63 -91.58
C VAL A 58 0.98 -18.57 -90.22
N GLU A 59 -0.34 -18.66 -90.22
CA GLU A 59 -1.20 -18.49 -89.05
C GLU A 59 -1.42 -19.79 -88.25
N PRO A 60 -2.01 -19.74 -87.04
CA PRO A 60 -2.25 -20.92 -86.21
C PRO A 60 -3.08 -22.01 -86.91
N GLY A 61 -2.79 -23.26 -86.58
CA GLY A 61 -3.53 -24.42 -87.08
C GLY A 61 -3.36 -24.73 -88.57
N VAL A 62 -2.47 -24.04 -89.29
CA VAL A 62 -2.20 -24.31 -90.71
C VAL A 62 -1.34 -25.56 -90.88
N GLU A 63 -1.80 -26.51 -91.69
CA GLU A 63 -0.97 -27.54 -92.30
C GLU A 63 -0.30 -27.07 -93.60
N ILE A 64 0.98 -27.44 -93.77
CA ILE A 64 1.82 -27.29 -94.97
C ILE A 64 2.37 -28.67 -95.30
N ILE A 65 2.08 -29.19 -96.50
CA ILE A 65 2.37 -30.57 -96.87
C ILE A 65 3.03 -30.70 -98.26
N ASN A 66 3.90 -31.69 -98.38
CA ASN A 66 4.61 -32.01 -99.63
C ASN A 66 3.63 -32.35 -100.78
N SER A 67 3.86 -31.76 -101.97
CA SER A 67 3.07 -32.02 -103.19
C SER A 67 3.79 -32.83 -104.29
N GLY A 68 5.04 -33.23 -104.06
CA GLY A 68 5.89 -33.94 -105.02
C GLY A 68 7.38 -33.88 -104.62
N SER A 69 8.18 -34.85 -105.08
CA SER A 69 9.62 -34.86 -104.79
C SER A 69 10.43 -34.24 -105.93
N PRO A 70 11.28 -33.22 -105.67
CA PRO A 70 11.56 -32.60 -104.38
C PRO A 70 10.53 -31.51 -104.01
N SER A 71 10.30 -31.34 -102.70
CA SER A 71 9.49 -30.26 -102.13
C SER A 71 10.35 -29.41 -101.20
N TRP A 72 10.38 -28.10 -101.43
CA TRP A 72 11.03 -27.14 -100.53
C TRP A 72 10.52 -25.71 -100.65
N ILE A 73 10.66 -24.94 -99.57
CA ILE A 73 10.51 -23.48 -99.52
C ILE A 73 11.91 -22.86 -99.44
N ASP A 74 12.31 -22.08 -100.44
CA ASP A 74 13.59 -21.36 -100.49
C ASP A 74 13.42 -19.91 -100.02
N VAL A 75 13.92 -19.58 -98.83
CA VAL A 75 13.63 -18.36 -98.09
C VAL A 75 14.69 -17.28 -98.35
N LYS A 76 14.47 -16.45 -99.38
CA LYS A 76 15.30 -15.27 -99.70
C LYS A 76 14.69 -13.97 -99.15
N GLY A 77 13.38 -13.95 -98.95
CA GLY A 77 12.67 -13.03 -98.07
C GLY A 77 12.58 -13.54 -96.63
N LYS A 78 11.39 -13.50 -96.02
CA LYS A 78 11.14 -13.89 -94.63
C LYS A 78 10.06 -14.96 -94.54
N LEU A 79 10.28 -15.95 -93.68
CA LEU A 79 9.27 -16.94 -93.28
C LEU A 79 8.93 -16.72 -91.80
N ASN A 80 7.65 -16.57 -91.48
CA ASN A 80 7.19 -16.23 -90.13
C ASN A 80 5.98 -17.09 -89.74
N VAL A 81 6.25 -18.27 -89.21
CA VAL A 81 5.27 -19.28 -88.80
C VAL A 81 4.87 -19.04 -87.34
N LYS A 82 3.57 -18.85 -87.10
CA LYS A 82 2.99 -18.37 -85.83
C LYS A 82 1.88 -19.32 -85.35
N GLY A 83 2.24 -20.51 -84.89
CA GLY A 83 1.31 -21.39 -84.18
C GLY A 83 1.02 -20.91 -82.76
N THR A 84 0.05 -21.56 -82.11
CA THR A 84 -0.19 -21.47 -80.65
C THR A 84 -0.05 -22.85 -80.00
N SER A 85 -0.10 -22.92 -78.67
CA SER A 85 -0.16 -24.18 -77.92
C SER A 85 -1.31 -25.08 -78.39
N ASP A 86 -2.45 -24.46 -78.70
CA ASP A 86 -3.73 -25.11 -78.93
C ASP A 86 -3.96 -25.39 -80.43
N GLU A 87 -3.38 -24.53 -81.29
CA GLU A 87 -3.48 -24.58 -82.74
C GLU A 87 -2.09 -24.52 -83.37
N LYS A 88 -1.36 -25.63 -83.25
CA LYS A 88 -0.01 -25.77 -83.81
C LYS A 88 -0.04 -25.82 -85.35
N VAL A 89 0.98 -25.23 -85.99
CA VAL A 89 1.20 -25.35 -87.44
C VAL A 89 1.81 -26.71 -87.75
N ILE A 90 1.36 -27.42 -88.77
CA ILE A 90 1.93 -28.72 -89.14
C ILE A 90 2.77 -28.56 -90.42
N ILE A 91 4.05 -28.92 -90.39
CA ILE A 91 4.90 -28.95 -91.60
C ILE A 91 5.36 -30.37 -91.85
N LYS A 92 4.87 -30.99 -92.94
CA LYS A 92 5.10 -32.41 -93.21
C LYS A 92 5.80 -32.67 -94.54
N ASP A 93 6.96 -33.30 -94.45
CA ASP A 93 7.82 -33.76 -95.55
C ASP A 93 8.33 -32.66 -96.52
N VAL A 94 8.12 -31.38 -96.20
CA VAL A 94 8.68 -30.21 -96.90
C VAL A 94 10.03 -29.82 -96.27
N LEU A 95 11.03 -29.50 -97.10
CA LEU A 95 12.32 -28.97 -96.64
C LEU A 95 12.33 -27.43 -96.66
N LEU A 96 12.76 -26.79 -95.58
CA LEU A 96 13.02 -25.35 -95.56
C LEU A 96 14.48 -25.08 -95.93
N LYS A 97 14.71 -24.15 -96.86
CA LYS A 97 16.03 -23.73 -97.34
C LYS A 97 16.24 -22.24 -97.09
N GLY A 98 17.46 -21.85 -96.74
CA GLY A 98 17.82 -20.46 -96.51
C GLY A 98 19.16 -20.07 -97.12
N PHE A 99 19.36 -20.32 -98.42
CA PHE A 99 20.63 -20.04 -99.11
C PHE A 99 20.66 -18.64 -99.77
N ASP A 100 21.87 -18.16 -100.09
CA ASP A 100 22.22 -17.19 -101.15
C ASP A 100 21.41 -15.88 -101.25
N PHE A 101 21.34 -15.12 -100.14
CA PHE A 101 20.88 -13.72 -100.09
C PHE A 101 21.34 -13.05 -98.79
N THR A 102 21.02 -11.77 -98.53
CA THR A 102 21.31 -11.07 -97.26
C THR A 102 20.05 -10.42 -96.69
N GLY A 103 19.73 -10.66 -95.42
CA GLY A 103 18.55 -10.08 -94.76
C GLY A 103 17.29 -10.96 -94.78
N SER A 104 17.45 -12.26 -95.10
CA SER A 104 16.40 -13.27 -94.95
C SER A 104 16.33 -13.78 -93.50
N SER A 105 15.12 -14.14 -93.06
CA SER A 105 14.88 -14.69 -91.72
C SER A 105 13.84 -15.82 -91.72
N ILE A 106 14.00 -16.76 -90.79
CA ILE A 106 13.11 -17.90 -90.57
C ILE A 106 12.71 -17.92 -89.09
N ASN A 107 11.48 -17.50 -88.79
CA ASN A 107 10.88 -17.62 -87.47
C ASN A 107 9.81 -18.71 -87.50
N ILE A 108 9.86 -19.64 -86.54
CA ILE A 108 8.88 -20.73 -86.38
C ILE A 108 8.55 -20.92 -84.90
N GLU A 109 7.30 -20.63 -84.53
CA GLU A 109 6.79 -20.84 -83.18
C GLU A 109 5.58 -21.79 -83.17
N HIS A 110 5.58 -22.73 -82.22
CA HIS A 110 4.54 -23.76 -82.02
C HIS A 110 4.12 -24.55 -83.28
N ALA A 111 5.09 -25.16 -83.96
CA ALA A 111 4.84 -26.07 -85.08
C ALA A 111 5.16 -27.53 -84.74
N ILE A 112 4.42 -28.49 -85.34
CA ILE A 112 4.76 -29.90 -85.40
C ILE A 112 5.41 -30.15 -86.76
N ILE A 113 6.68 -30.52 -86.78
CA ILE A 113 7.51 -30.57 -87.98
C ILE A 113 8.09 -31.98 -88.13
N SER A 114 7.82 -32.62 -89.27
CA SER A 114 8.16 -34.03 -89.49
C SER A 114 8.74 -34.31 -90.87
N ARG A 115 9.76 -35.17 -90.92
CA ARG A 115 10.46 -35.56 -92.16
C ARG A 115 10.83 -37.04 -92.19
N THR A 116 10.47 -37.70 -93.29
CA THR A 116 10.89 -39.07 -93.64
C THR A 116 12.30 -39.16 -94.26
N ASN A 117 12.91 -38.03 -94.61
CA ASN A 117 14.20 -37.93 -95.31
C ASN A 117 15.05 -36.78 -94.75
N ARG A 118 16.38 -36.82 -94.95
CA ARG A 118 17.35 -35.86 -94.37
C ARG A 118 16.97 -34.38 -94.55
N GLY A 119 17.24 -33.58 -93.52
CA GLY A 119 17.02 -32.14 -93.41
C GLY A 119 15.55 -31.73 -93.37
N PHE A 120 15.10 -31.07 -92.29
CA PHE A 120 13.88 -30.25 -92.33
C PHE A 120 14.18 -28.76 -92.49
N LEU A 121 15.34 -28.29 -92.00
CA LEU A 121 15.84 -26.93 -92.25
C LEU A 121 17.33 -26.98 -92.60
N ILE A 122 17.73 -26.39 -93.74
CA ILE A 122 19.13 -26.22 -94.13
C ILE A 122 19.37 -24.75 -94.48
N THR A 123 20.31 -24.10 -93.78
CA THR A 123 20.60 -22.67 -93.92
C THR A 123 22.10 -22.40 -93.96
N SER A 124 22.51 -21.34 -94.67
CA SER A 124 23.89 -20.85 -94.72
C SER A 124 24.03 -19.45 -94.10
N MET A 125 25.12 -18.76 -94.39
CA MET A 125 25.51 -17.46 -93.81
C MET A 125 24.43 -16.37 -93.98
N TYR A 126 24.47 -15.33 -93.13
CA TYR A 126 23.61 -14.13 -93.20
C TYR A 126 22.10 -14.38 -92.99
N ARG A 127 21.74 -15.19 -91.99
CA ARG A 127 20.37 -15.63 -91.70
C ARG A 127 20.00 -15.50 -90.22
N GLU A 128 18.86 -14.89 -89.92
CA GLU A 128 18.23 -14.97 -88.60
C GLU A 128 17.35 -16.21 -88.55
N VAL A 129 17.51 -17.04 -87.52
CA VAL A 129 16.71 -18.25 -87.31
C VAL A 129 16.22 -18.28 -85.86
N ILE A 130 14.91 -18.36 -85.67
CA ILE A 130 14.25 -18.44 -84.37
C ILE A 130 13.29 -19.63 -84.41
N LEU A 131 13.48 -20.59 -83.51
CA LEU A 131 12.66 -21.80 -83.39
C LEU A 131 12.18 -21.94 -81.94
N ARG A 132 10.90 -21.67 -81.67
CA ARG A 132 10.31 -21.78 -80.33
C ARG A 132 9.17 -22.79 -80.21
N ASN A 133 9.13 -23.54 -79.10
CA ASN A 133 7.96 -24.33 -78.69
C ASN A 133 7.49 -25.40 -79.73
N ASN A 134 8.37 -25.79 -80.65
CA ASN A 134 8.06 -26.72 -81.73
C ASN A 134 8.27 -28.18 -81.31
N GLU A 135 7.70 -29.12 -82.05
CA GLU A 135 7.96 -30.54 -81.96
C GLU A 135 8.59 -31.04 -83.25
N PHE A 136 9.77 -31.66 -83.16
CA PHE A 136 10.53 -32.18 -84.29
C PHE A 136 10.60 -33.71 -84.23
N SER A 137 10.18 -34.39 -85.31
CA SER A 137 10.19 -35.86 -85.47
C SER A 137 10.80 -36.24 -86.81
N GLY A 138 12.01 -36.83 -86.76
CA GLY A 138 12.82 -37.20 -87.92
C GLY A 138 13.51 -36.02 -88.65
N GLY A 139 14.75 -36.25 -89.08
CA GLY A 139 15.53 -35.28 -89.88
C GLY A 139 16.37 -34.30 -89.06
N ASP A 140 17.06 -33.37 -89.74
CA ASP A 140 18.05 -32.46 -89.15
C ASP A 140 17.75 -30.98 -89.35
N ILE A 141 18.25 -30.16 -88.42
CA ILE A 141 18.51 -28.73 -88.61
C ILE A 141 19.98 -28.53 -88.91
N SER A 142 20.32 -28.29 -90.17
CA SER A 142 21.69 -27.96 -90.60
C SER A 142 21.88 -26.43 -90.64
N ILE A 143 22.68 -25.87 -89.72
CA ILE A 143 22.96 -24.43 -89.61
C ILE A 143 24.42 -24.13 -89.95
N GLY A 144 24.66 -23.52 -91.12
CA GLY A 144 25.99 -23.20 -91.62
C GLY A 144 26.50 -21.80 -91.27
N SER A 145 27.39 -21.69 -90.28
CA SER A 145 28.24 -20.52 -89.97
C SER A 145 27.52 -19.17 -90.02
N PRO A 146 26.56 -18.92 -89.10
CA PRO A 146 25.74 -17.72 -89.12
C PRO A 146 26.52 -16.45 -88.76
N THR A 147 26.05 -15.32 -89.29
CA THR A 147 26.58 -13.96 -89.02
C THR A 147 25.54 -13.05 -88.33
N THR A 148 24.40 -13.62 -87.97
CA THR A 148 23.28 -13.05 -87.22
C THR A 148 22.85 -14.09 -86.19
N SER A 149 22.42 -13.66 -85.01
CA SER A 149 22.18 -14.61 -83.91
C SER A 149 20.99 -15.54 -84.18
N ILE A 150 21.06 -16.74 -83.60
CA ILE A 150 20.10 -17.83 -83.76
C ILE A 150 19.64 -18.31 -82.40
N LEU A 151 18.35 -18.63 -82.30
CA LEU A 151 17.70 -19.09 -81.07
C LEU A 151 16.89 -20.37 -81.33
N ILE A 152 17.24 -21.43 -80.61
CA ILE A 152 16.52 -22.71 -80.60
C ILE A 152 16.06 -22.94 -79.17
N GLU A 153 14.79 -22.66 -78.90
CA GLU A 153 14.25 -22.50 -77.55
C GLU A 153 13.00 -23.36 -77.29
N ASN A 154 13.01 -24.10 -76.17
CA ASN A 154 11.80 -24.75 -75.65
C ASN A 154 11.14 -25.79 -76.59
N ASN A 155 11.90 -26.40 -77.51
CA ASN A 155 11.40 -27.38 -78.48
C ASN A 155 11.56 -28.84 -78.00
N LEU A 156 10.72 -29.75 -78.51
CA LEU A 156 10.90 -31.20 -78.41
C LEU A 156 11.67 -31.73 -79.63
N PHE A 157 12.66 -32.59 -79.38
CA PHE A 157 13.34 -33.39 -80.40
C PHE A 157 13.16 -34.88 -80.09
N GLN A 158 12.47 -35.60 -80.97
CA GLN A 158 12.18 -37.04 -80.84
C GLN A 158 12.32 -37.75 -82.19
N ASP A 159 12.18 -39.08 -82.21
CA ASP A 159 12.26 -39.92 -83.41
C ASP A 159 13.49 -39.63 -84.29
N ASN A 160 14.64 -39.41 -83.64
CA ASN A 160 15.93 -39.10 -84.26
C ASN A 160 15.95 -37.75 -85.00
N ALA A 161 15.15 -36.77 -84.53
CA ALA A 161 15.35 -35.37 -84.87
C ALA A 161 16.60 -34.80 -84.17
N TRP A 162 17.46 -34.09 -84.91
CA TRP A 162 18.74 -33.59 -84.38
C TRP A 162 19.20 -32.25 -84.96
N LEU A 163 20.22 -31.66 -84.34
CA LEU A 163 20.84 -30.39 -84.73
C LEU A 163 22.25 -30.63 -85.30
N ASP A 164 22.62 -29.99 -86.41
CA ASP A 164 24.00 -29.88 -86.90
C ASP A 164 24.39 -28.39 -87.00
N LEU A 165 25.22 -27.93 -86.07
CA LEU A 165 25.47 -26.51 -85.81
C LEU A 165 26.93 -26.13 -86.09
N ASN A 166 27.20 -25.48 -87.21
CA ASN A 166 28.54 -25.01 -87.56
C ASN A 166 28.78 -23.59 -87.03
N ASN A 167 29.88 -23.43 -86.28
CA ASN A 167 30.27 -22.17 -85.64
C ASN A 167 30.41 -21.03 -86.66
N GLY A 168 30.03 -19.82 -86.27
CA GLY A 168 30.01 -18.63 -87.12
C GLY A 168 30.37 -17.36 -86.37
N LEU A 169 30.21 -16.21 -87.03
CA LEU A 169 30.51 -14.89 -86.45
C LEU A 169 29.47 -14.40 -85.43
N ALA A 170 28.31 -15.06 -85.33
CA ALA A 170 27.24 -14.71 -84.39
C ALA A 170 26.83 -15.88 -83.49
N ASN A 171 26.08 -15.57 -82.44
CA ASN A 171 25.75 -16.51 -81.38
C ASN A 171 24.62 -17.47 -81.78
N ILE A 172 24.80 -18.76 -81.49
CA ILE A 172 23.74 -19.77 -81.55
C ILE A 172 23.38 -20.17 -80.12
N LEU A 173 22.15 -19.91 -79.69
CA LEU A 173 21.66 -20.25 -78.36
C LEU A 173 20.64 -21.39 -78.42
N VAL A 174 20.98 -22.52 -77.80
CA VAL A 174 20.13 -23.71 -77.68
C VAL A 174 19.74 -23.85 -76.20
N GLN A 175 18.49 -23.58 -75.85
CA GLN A 175 18.02 -23.59 -74.44
C GLN A 175 16.60 -24.10 -74.22
N ARG A 176 16.33 -24.69 -73.06
CA ARG A 176 15.00 -25.22 -72.63
C ARG A 176 14.40 -26.31 -73.52
N ASN A 177 15.15 -26.79 -74.52
CA ASN A 177 14.74 -27.89 -75.38
C ASN A 177 14.78 -29.22 -74.61
N THR A 178 14.04 -30.20 -75.10
CA THR A 178 14.04 -31.57 -74.58
C THR A 178 14.35 -32.55 -75.70
N PHE A 179 15.42 -33.32 -75.52
CA PHE A 179 15.85 -34.35 -76.45
C PHE A 179 15.43 -35.71 -75.89
N PHE A 180 14.57 -36.43 -76.62
CA PHE A 180 14.00 -37.73 -76.27
C PHE A 180 14.21 -38.70 -77.44
N ASN A 181 15.48 -38.89 -77.82
CA ASN A 181 15.87 -39.77 -78.92
C ASN A 181 16.28 -41.16 -78.40
N LYS A 182 16.18 -42.17 -79.28
CA LYS A 182 16.69 -43.52 -79.03
C LYS A 182 17.99 -43.72 -79.83
N GLU A 183 18.61 -44.88 -79.69
CA GLU A 183 19.87 -45.19 -80.35
C GLU A 183 19.72 -45.25 -81.89
N ASP A 184 20.48 -44.43 -82.60
CA ASP A 184 20.65 -44.48 -84.06
C ASP A 184 21.99 -43.81 -84.45
N TYR A 185 22.34 -43.78 -85.74
CA TYR A 185 23.66 -43.34 -86.24
C TYR A 185 24.03 -41.86 -85.98
N TYR A 186 23.10 -41.02 -85.51
CA TYR A 186 23.26 -39.56 -85.45
C TYR A 186 23.25 -39.01 -84.00
N PRO A 187 24.09 -38.02 -83.66
CA PRO A 187 24.05 -37.34 -82.36
C PRO A 187 22.76 -36.53 -82.22
N SER A 188 22.34 -36.23 -80.99
CA SER A 188 21.20 -35.32 -80.77
C SER A 188 21.55 -33.85 -81.06
N ILE A 189 22.80 -33.47 -80.82
CA ILE A 189 23.41 -32.22 -81.29
C ILE A 189 24.81 -32.53 -81.81
N ARG A 190 25.10 -32.22 -83.07
CA ARG A 190 26.45 -32.00 -83.57
C ARG A 190 26.78 -30.52 -83.50
N MET A 191 27.99 -30.20 -83.05
CA MET A 191 28.62 -28.91 -83.28
C MET A 191 29.85 -29.09 -84.15
N SER A 192 30.12 -28.14 -85.05
CA SER A 192 31.33 -28.15 -85.86
C SER A 192 31.94 -26.76 -86.00
N CYS A 193 33.17 -26.68 -86.51
CA CYS A 193 33.74 -25.48 -87.09
C CYS A 193 34.39 -25.82 -88.42
N SER A 194 34.09 -25.06 -89.48
CA SER A 194 34.73 -25.19 -90.80
C SER A 194 35.69 -24.06 -91.17
N ASP A 195 35.80 -22.99 -90.37
CA ASP A 195 36.70 -21.86 -90.61
C ASP A 195 38.02 -22.04 -89.82
N PRO A 196 39.20 -22.04 -90.46
CA PRO A 196 40.50 -22.00 -89.78
C PRO A 196 40.68 -20.85 -88.75
N ASN A 197 39.81 -19.84 -88.78
CA ASN A 197 39.84 -18.67 -87.90
C ASN A 197 38.87 -18.74 -86.70
N CYS A 198 38.20 -19.87 -86.42
CA CYS A 198 37.42 -20.03 -85.19
C CYS A 198 38.28 -19.85 -83.93
N LYS A 199 38.30 -18.64 -83.37
CA LYS A 199 39.06 -18.29 -82.15
C LYS A 199 38.20 -18.31 -80.87
N THR A 200 36.89 -18.17 -81.02
CA THR A 200 35.91 -18.29 -79.93
C THR A 200 34.75 -19.18 -80.38
N PRO A 201 34.21 -20.05 -79.49
CA PRO A 201 32.97 -20.75 -79.74
C PRO A 201 31.80 -19.84 -79.42
N ASN A 202 30.93 -19.62 -80.40
CA ASN A 202 29.75 -18.75 -80.27
C ASN A 202 28.45 -19.58 -80.09
N ILE A 203 28.57 -20.90 -79.94
CA ILE A 203 27.43 -21.80 -79.64
C ILE A 203 27.34 -22.00 -78.13
N THR A 204 26.15 -21.75 -77.57
CA THR A 204 25.80 -22.03 -76.17
C THR A 204 24.64 -23.03 -76.13
N ILE A 205 24.85 -24.11 -75.40
CA ILE A 205 23.85 -25.14 -75.09
C ILE A 205 23.64 -25.06 -73.58
N SER A 206 22.50 -24.56 -73.11
CA SER A 206 22.26 -24.39 -71.66
C SER A 206 20.79 -24.58 -71.29
N GLU A 207 20.52 -25.14 -70.11
CA GLU A 207 19.16 -25.49 -69.68
C GLU A 207 18.41 -26.42 -70.66
N ASN A 208 19.06 -27.41 -71.28
CA ASN A 208 18.34 -28.42 -72.08
C ASN A 208 18.23 -29.73 -71.29
N ASN A 209 17.10 -30.43 -71.48
CA ASN A 209 16.91 -31.79 -70.96
C ASN A 209 17.39 -32.80 -71.99
N PHE A 210 18.21 -33.75 -71.58
CA PHE A 210 18.57 -34.91 -72.39
C PHE A 210 18.14 -36.21 -71.70
N PHE A 211 17.20 -36.90 -72.34
CA PHE A 211 16.61 -38.16 -71.89
C PHE A 211 16.87 -39.29 -72.89
N GLY A 212 16.94 -40.51 -72.38
CA GLY A 212 17.26 -41.71 -73.14
C GLY A 212 18.46 -42.44 -72.53
N PHE A 213 18.31 -43.75 -72.33
CA PHE A 213 19.37 -44.64 -71.87
C PHE A 213 19.49 -45.79 -72.89
N PRO A 214 20.70 -46.17 -73.33
CA PRO A 214 22.00 -45.71 -72.82
C PRO A 214 22.58 -44.46 -73.51
N THR A 215 22.14 -44.11 -74.73
CA THR A 215 22.96 -43.32 -75.67
C THR A 215 22.19 -42.26 -76.46
N PHE A 216 21.95 -41.10 -75.83
CA PHE A 216 22.07 -39.83 -76.55
C PHE A 216 23.49 -39.30 -76.36
N PHE A 217 23.98 -38.49 -77.31
CA PHE A 217 25.24 -37.76 -77.16
C PHE A 217 25.27 -36.43 -77.90
N VAL A 218 26.15 -35.54 -77.45
CA VAL A 218 26.60 -34.36 -78.20
C VAL A 218 27.92 -34.71 -78.89
N GLU A 219 28.02 -34.46 -80.20
CA GLU A 219 29.24 -34.64 -80.98
C GLU A 219 29.88 -33.27 -81.28
N VAL A 220 31.20 -33.17 -81.18
CA VAL A 220 31.92 -31.95 -81.57
C VAL A 220 33.00 -32.28 -82.61
N GLU A 221 32.95 -31.64 -83.77
CA GLU A 221 33.88 -31.86 -84.88
C GLU A 221 34.79 -30.65 -85.15
N LYS A 222 36.06 -30.93 -85.50
CA LYS A 222 37.02 -30.02 -86.19
C LYS A 222 37.44 -28.73 -85.45
N GLY A 223 36.73 -28.31 -84.41
CA GLY A 223 37.01 -27.10 -83.60
C GLY A 223 38.15 -27.25 -82.59
N ARG A 224 39.35 -27.68 -83.02
CA ARG A 224 40.51 -27.96 -82.14
C ARG A 224 40.74 -26.85 -81.09
N GLY A 225 40.73 -27.22 -79.81
CA GLY A 225 40.98 -26.31 -78.68
C GLY A 225 39.83 -25.38 -78.28
N LEU A 226 38.65 -25.46 -78.91
CA LEU A 226 37.47 -24.67 -78.51
C LEU A 226 36.76 -25.30 -77.30
N ILE A 227 36.33 -24.45 -76.35
CA ILE A 227 35.53 -24.84 -75.18
C ILE A 227 34.12 -24.24 -75.32
N TYR A 228 33.18 -25.04 -75.83
CA TYR A 228 31.78 -24.65 -75.98
C TYR A 228 31.08 -24.60 -74.62
N ASN A 229 30.15 -23.65 -74.45
CA ASN A 229 29.35 -23.54 -73.23
C ASN A 229 28.23 -24.58 -73.22
N GLY A 230 28.34 -25.56 -72.33
CA GLY A 230 27.37 -26.63 -72.06
C GLY A 230 26.82 -26.63 -70.64
N ALA A 231 26.93 -25.50 -69.93
CA ALA A 231 26.56 -25.40 -68.53
C ALA A 231 25.04 -25.52 -68.31
N ASN A 232 24.64 -25.98 -67.13
CA ASN A 232 23.26 -26.02 -66.66
C ASN A 232 22.29 -26.88 -67.49
N ASN A 233 22.77 -27.81 -68.32
CA ASN A 233 21.93 -28.84 -68.95
C ASN A 233 21.66 -29.99 -67.99
N TYR A 234 20.51 -30.66 -68.14
CA TYR A 234 20.14 -31.85 -67.38
C TYR A 234 20.43 -33.12 -68.19
N TRP A 235 21.25 -34.00 -67.62
CA TRP A 235 21.84 -35.15 -68.33
C TRP A 235 21.25 -36.51 -67.93
N SER A 236 20.10 -36.53 -67.23
CA SER A 236 19.50 -37.76 -66.66
C SER A 236 20.48 -38.62 -65.81
N THR A 237 21.48 -37.98 -65.19
CA THR A 237 22.40 -38.55 -64.20
C THR A 237 23.25 -37.46 -63.54
N THR A 238 23.62 -37.66 -62.27
CA THR A 238 24.63 -36.87 -61.54
C THR A 238 26.07 -37.37 -61.77
N ASP A 239 26.24 -38.58 -62.32
CA ASP A 239 27.56 -39.20 -62.54
C ASP A 239 28.35 -38.44 -63.63
N THR A 240 29.34 -37.67 -63.19
CA THR A 240 30.21 -36.90 -64.10
C THR A 240 31.04 -37.78 -65.04
N ALA A 241 31.28 -39.06 -64.72
CA ALA A 241 31.92 -40.02 -65.61
C ALA A 241 30.94 -40.63 -66.63
N GLN A 242 29.64 -40.66 -66.36
CA GLN A 242 28.62 -40.91 -67.38
C GLN A 242 28.41 -39.69 -68.28
N MET A 243 28.31 -38.47 -67.74
CA MET A 243 28.20 -37.24 -68.54
C MET A 243 29.35 -37.11 -69.55
N LYS A 244 30.61 -37.34 -69.12
CA LYS A 244 31.77 -37.36 -70.01
C LYS A 244 31.70 -38.40 -71.13
N ARG A 245 30.93 -39.48 -70.97
CA ARG A 245 30.71 -40.52 -72.01
C ARG A 245 29.57 -40.18 -72.96
N ARG A 246 28.70 -39.22 -72.63
CA ARG A 246 27.63 -38.68 -73.49
C ARG A 246 28.05 -37.42 -74.26
N ILE A 247 29.36 -37.09 -74.25
CA ILE A 247 29.97 -36.00 -75.02
C ILE A 247 31.13 -36.63 -75.80
N LEU A 248 31.05 -36.64 -77.13
CA LEU A 248 32.05 -37.26 -78.01
C LEU A 248 32.77 -36.20 -78.85
N ASP A 249 34.08 -36.38 -79.01
CA ASP A 249 34.84 -35.75 -80.09
C ASP A 249 34.69 -36.60 -81.36
N GLY A 250 34.29 -35.97 -82.47
CA GLY A 250 34.17 -36.62 -83.77
C GLY A 250 35.53 -36.88 -84.44
N ALA A 251 36.62 -36.24 -83.99
CA ALA A 251 37.97 -36.39 -84.53
C ALA A 251 38.66 -37.70 -84.05
N ARG A 252 38.17 -38.84 -84.56
CA ARG A 252 38.56 -40.21 -84.13
C ARG A 252 40.05 -40.60 -84.29
N ASP A 253 40.95 -39.73 -84.76
CA ASP A 253 42.38 -40.03 -84.96
C ASP A 253 43.34 -38.88 -84.54
N ASP A 254 42.83 -37.82 -83.89
CA ASP A 254 43.61 -36.61 -83.59
C ASP A 254 44.12 -36.59 -82.13
N ARG A 255 45.34 -37.09 -81.88
CA ARG A 255 45.98 -37.06 -80.53
C ARG A 255 46.42 -35.66 -80.04
N LEU A 256 45.85 -34.57 -80.56
CA LEU A 256 46.25 -33.18 -80.28
C LEU A 256 45.03 -32.25 -80.12
N SER A 257 44.65 -32.01 -78.85
CA SER A 257 43.67 -31.01 -78.40
C SER A 257 42.33 -31.00 -79.17
N SER A 258 41.46 -31.93 -78.78
CA SER A 258 40.05 -31.97 -79.14
C SER A 258 39.29 -30.70 -78.73
N ALA A 259 38.07 -30.53 -79.27
CA ALA A 259 37.11 -29.59 -78.73
C ALA A 259 36.45 -30.15 -77.46
N ILE A 260 35.96 -29.28 -76.56
CA ILE A 260 35.33 -29.67 -75.30
C ILE A 260 34.00 -28.93 -75.13
N LEU A 261 32.97 -29.63 -74.65
CA LEU A 261 31.76 -29.01 -74.11
C LEU A 261 31.91 -28.91 -72.59
N GLY A 262 31.94 -27.70 -72.03
CA GLY A 262 32.01 -27.50 -70.58
C GLY A 262 30.64 -27.72 -69.94
N PHE A 263 30.50 -28.70 -69.05
CA PHE A 263 29.22 -29.10 -68.43
C PHE A 263 29.30 -29.03 -66.89
N SER A 264 28.13 -28.95 -66.25
CA SER A 264 27.97 -29.01 -64.79
C SER A 264 27.03 -30.16 -64.41
N PRO A 265 27.29 -30.92 -63.33
CA PRO A 265 26.32 -31.89 -62.82
C PRO A 265 25.13 -31.15 -62.19
N ILE A 266 23.93 -31.35 -62.75
CA ILE A 266 22.66 -30.92 -62.14
C ILE A 266 21.79 -32.18 -61.98
N ALA A 267 21.34 -32.44 -60.75
CA ALA A 267 20.67 -33.69 -60.38
C ALA A 267 19.30 -33.85 -61.01
N TYR A 268 18.49 -32.79 -60.99
CA TYR A 268 17.25 -32.64 -61.74
C TYR A 268 16.89 -31.15 -61.79
N LYS A 269 16.27 -30.71 -62.89
CA LYS A 269 15.56 -29.42 -62.96
C LYS A 269 14.34 -29.63 -63.86
N PRO A 270 13.10 -29.69 -63.34
CA PRO A 270 11.92 -29.80 -64.17
C PRO A 270 11.72 -28.50 -64.96
N ILE A 271 12.16 -28.50 -66.22
CA ILE A 271 11.88 -27.40 -67.13
C ILE A 271 10.42 -27.49 -67.52
N ASN A 272 9.61 -26.52 -67.07
CA ASN A 272 8.18 -26.48 -67.35
C ASN A 272 7.91 -26.05 -68.80
N ASN A 273 8.13 -26.98 -69.73
CA ASN A 273 7.90 -26.82 -71.17
C ASN A 273 6.75 -27.68 -71.72
N GLY A 274 6.03 -28.41 -70.83
CA GLY A 274 4.87 -29.24 -71.17
C GLY A 274 5.21 -30.66 -71.65
N LEU A 275 6.45 -31.12 -71.50
CA LEU A 275 6.95 -32.39 -72.04
C LEU A 275 7.27 -33.40 -70.89
N PRO A 276 7.28 -34.73 -71.14
CA PRO A 276 7.27 -35.73 -70.06
C PRO A 276 8.56 -35.85 -69.24
N PHE A 277 8.41 -36.24 -67.96
CA PHE A 277 9.48 -36.34 -66.94
C PHE A 277 9.74 -37.77 -66.43
N GLY A 278 10.94 -38.03 -65.87
CA GLY A 278 11.37 -39.33 -65.29
C GLY A 278 11.24 -39.44 -63.76
N ASN A 279 11.53 -40.61 -63.20
CA ASN A 279 11.28 -41.02 -61.79
C ASN A 279 12.18 -40.32 -60.73
N LEU A 280 11.80 -40.44 -59.44
CA LEU A 280 12.48 -39.88 -58.25
C LEU A 280 13.42 -40.89 -57.54
N GLU A 281 14.30 -40.40 -56.66
CA GLU A 281 15.20 -41.21 -55.81
C GLU A 281 14.83 -41.16 -54.31
N ALA A 282 15.37 -42.08 -53.50
CA ALA A 282 15.06 -42.20 -52.06
C ALA A 282 15.90 -41.23 -51.19
N PRO A 283 15.37 -40.65 -50.09
CA PRO A 283 16.12 -39.71 -49.26
C PRO A 283 17.32 -40.35 -48.56
N ALA A 284 18.51 -39.76 -48.69
CA ALA A 284 19.69 -40.13 -47.90
C ALA A 284 19.69 -39.35 -46.58
N VAL A 285 19.67 -40.04 -45.43
CA VAL A 285 19.45 -39.44 -44.10
C VAL A 285 20.69 -39.58 -43.22
N HIS A 286 21.02 -38.55 -42.44
CA HIS A 286 22.06 -38.63 -41.41
C HIS A 286 21.58 -39.34 -40.15
N GLN A 287 22.52 -39.87 -39.35
CA GLN A 287 22.22 -40.47 -38.06
C GLN A 287 21.67 -39.42 -37.08
N VAL A 288 20.72 -39.83 -36.22
CA VAL A 288 20.03 -38.97 -35.24
C VAL A 288 20.24 -39.55 -33.85
N GLY A 289 20.61 -38.70 -32.88
CA GLY A 289 20.71 -39.02 -31.46
C GLY A 289 19.37 -38.86 -30.73
N ASP A 290 19.26 -39.44 -29.54
CA ASP A 290 18.14 -39.17 -28.66
C ASP A 290 18.16 -37.71 -28.17
N GLY A 291 16.99 -37.16 -27.84
CA GLY A 291 16.87 -35.74 -27.54
C GLY A 291 16.97 -34.79 -28.75
N GLU A 292 17.60 -35.19 -29.86
CA GLU A 292 17.71 -34.37 -31.07
C GLU A 292 16.34 -34.10 -31.72
N THR A 293 16.17 -32.88 -32.23
CA THR A 293 14.89 -32.35 -32.76
C THR A 293 14.91 -32.05 -34.24
N ILE A 294 15.94 -32.52 -34.96
CA ILE A 294 16.16 -32.23 -36.38
C ILE A 294 16.68 -33.48 -37.09
N VAL A 295 16.03 -33.89 -38.17
CA VAL A 295 16.53 -34.88 -39.12
C VAL A 295 17.08 -34.13 -40.34
N THR A 296 18.30 -34.45 -40.78
CA THR A 296 18.94 -33.83 -41.94
C THR A 296 19.39 -34.86 -42.98
N GLY A 297 19.54 -34.42 -44.23
CA GLY A 297 19.94 -35.31 -45.32
C GLY A 297 19.82 -34.67 -46.71
N LEU A 298 19.78 -35.52 -47.74
CA LEU A 298 19.63 -35.17 -49.15
C LEU A 298 18.44 -35.93 -49.80
N THR A 299 17.77 -35.32 -50.76
CA THR A 299 16.71 -35.89 -51.61
C THR A 299 16.67 -35.12 -52.95
N ASP A 300 15.73 -35.43 -53.86
CA ASP A 300 15.32 -34.50 -54.92
C ASP A 300 15.07 -33.07 -54.40
N GLY A 301 15.47 -32.06 -55.19
CA GLY A 301 15.31 -30.64 -54.85
C GLY A 301 13.86 -30.16 -54.86
N ASP A 302 13.61 -29.04 -54.19
CA ASP A 302 12.29 -28.38 -54.09
C ASP A 302 11.13 -29.34 -53.75
N SER A 303 11.41 -30.30 -52.85
CA SER A 303 10.54 -31.44 -52.51
C SER A 303 10.21 -31.50 -51.02
N THR A 304 8.99 -31.91 -50.70
CA THR A 304 8.49 -32.02 -49.33
C THR A 304 8.96 -33.31 -48.67
N VAL A 305 9.87 -33.22 -47.71
CA VAL A 305 10.40 -34.36 -46.94
C VAL A 305 9.54 -34.60 -45.70
N LYS A 306 9.22 -35.87 -45.44
CA LYS A 306 8.36 -36.34 -44.34
C LYS A 306 9.10 -37.37 -43.49
N VAL A 307 9.09 -37.18 -42.18
CA VAL A 307 9.66 -38.09 -41.19
C VAL A 307 8.51 -38.71 -40.39
N LEU A 308 8.49 -40.04 -40.34
CA LEU A 308 7.47 -40.85 -39.68
C LEU A 308 8.09 -41.74 -38.59
N LYS A 309 7.25 -42.13 -37.63
CA LYS A 309 7.51 -43.10 -36.58
C LYS A 309 6.29 -43.99 -36.44
N GLU A 310 6.45 -45.30 -36.56
CA GLU A 310 5.33 -46.26 -36.44
C GLU A 310 4.15 -45.84 -37.35
N ASP A 311 4.46 -45.51 -38.60
CA ASP A 311 3.59 -44.97 -39.67
C ASP A 311 2.89 -43.63 -39.37
N VAL A 312 3.16 -42.99 -38.23
CA VAL A 312 2.67 -41.65 -37.87
C VAL A 312 3.67 -40.58 -38.29
N LEU A 313 3.20 -39.57 -39.05
CA LEU A 313 4.00 -38.39 -39.39
C LEU A 313 4.37 -37.59 -38.13
N ILE A 314 5.67 -37.42 -37.88
CA ILE A 314 6.21 -36.65 -36.74
C ILE A 314 6.94 -35.36 -37.15
N GLY A 315 7.30 -35.21 -38.42
CA GLY A 315 7.91 -33.97 -38.94
C GLY A 315 7.77 -33.86 -40.45
N GLU A 316 7.66 -32.63 -40.95
CA GLU A 316 7.59 -32.30 -42.38
C GLU A 316 8.41 -31.03 -42.66
N GLY A 317 9.07 -30.97 -43.81
CA GLY A 317 9.89 -29.84 -44.24
C GLY A 317 10.16 -29.87 -45.74
N GLN A 318 10.95 -28.92 -46.25
CA GLN A 318 11.32 -28.86 -47.67
C GLN A 318 12.82 -29.13 -47.83
N SER A 319 13.20 -29.78 -48.93
CA SER A 319 14.56 -29.70 -49.46
C SER A 319 14.78 -28.34 -50.16
N ASN A 320 16.03 -27.88 -50.18
CA ASN A 320 16.42 -26.73 -50.99
C ASN A 320 16.65 -27.12 -52.46
N THR A 321 17.06 -26.15 -53.29
CA THR A 321 17.38 -26.34 -54.72
C THR A 321 18.57 -27.27 -54.98
N GLU A 322 19.33 -27.65 -53.94
CA GLU A 322 20.46 -28.59 -54.00
C GLU A 322 20.09 -29.97 -53.42
N GLY A 323 18.82 -30.17 -53.02
CA GLY A 323 18.31 -31.41 -52.44
C GLY A 323 18.51 -31.55 -50.93
N ALA A 324 19.24 -30.64 -50.27
CA ALA A 324 19.51 -30.71 -48.84
C ALA A 324 18.28 -30.32 -48.01
N PHE A 325 17.92 -31.15 -47.03
CA PHE A 325 16.77 -30.94 -46.16
C PHE A 325 17.13 -30.87 -44.68
N SER A 326 16.26 -30.21 -43.92
CA SER A 326 16.28 -30.15 -42.47
C SER A 326 14.83 -30.17 -41.97
N VAL A 327 14.40 -31.29 -41.40
CA VAL A 327 13.03 -31.51 -40.90
C VAL A 327 13.06 -31.52 -39.39
N SER A 328 12.31 -30.62 -38.75
CA SER A 328 12.18 -30.66 -37.29
C SER A 328 11.22 -31.75 -36.86
N ILE A 329 11.58 -32.47 -35.80
CA ILE A 329 10.80 -33.53 -35.15
C ILE A 329 10.74 -33.30 -33.63
N PRO A 330 9.73 -33.84 -32.93
CA PRO A 330 9.80 -34.01 -31.48
C PRO A 330 11.01 -34.88 -31.09
N PRO A 331 11.63 -34.64 -29.92
CA PRO A 331 12.66 -35.52 -29.37
C PRO A 331 12.25 -36.99 -29.37
N GLN A 332 13.18 -37.87 -29.69
CA GLN A 332 13.00 -39.32 -29.59
C GLN A 332 13.93 -39.90 -28.51
N ASN A 333 13.53 -41.05 -27.96
CA ASN A 333 14.39 -41.87 -27.09
C ASN A 333 15.31 -42.75 -27.95
N GLY A 334 16.44 -43.16 -27.39
CA GLY A 334 17.32 -44.17 -27.99
C GLY A 334 16.59 -45.46 -28.38
N GLY A 335 17.06 -46.11 -29.44
CA GLY A 335 16.53 -47.39 -29.93
C GLY A 335 15.19 -47.30 -30.68
N ARG A 336 14.72 -46.11 -31.07
CA ARG A 336 13.49 -45.93 -31.87
C ARG A 336 13.77 -45.84 -33.36
N VAL A 337 12.92 -46.45 -34.18
CA VAL A 337 13.05 -46.45 -35.65
C VAL A 337 12.26 -45.29 -36.24
N LEU A 338 12.85 -44.58 -37.20
CA LEU A 338 12.24 -43.53 -38.00
C LEU A 338 12.26 -43.91 -39.48
N THR A 339 11.23 -43.51 -40.21
CA THR A 339 11.09 -43.68 -41.67
C THR A 339 11.05 -42.31 -42.34
N VAL A 340 11.70 -42.14 -43.49
CA VAL A 340 11.79 -40.86 -44.21
C VAL A 340 11.42 -41.05 -45.68
N THR A 341 10.58 -40.16 -46.20
CA THR A 341 10.12 -40.10 -47.60
C THR A 341 10.15 -38.66 -48.12
N SER A 342 10.03 -38.48 -49.43
CA SER A 342 9.90 -37.16 -50.06
C SER A 342 8.83 -37.14 -51.14
N VAL A 343 8.25 -35.95 -51.38
CA VAL A 343 7.19 -35.71 -52.36
C VAL A 343 7.54 -34.49 -53.21
N ASP A 344 7.58 -34.64 -54.53
CA ASP A 344 7.96 -33.55 -55.44
C ASP A 344 6.81 -32.56 -55.72
N SER A 345 7.12 -31.46 -56.41
CA SER A 345 6.17 -30.43 -56.83
C SER A 345 5.09 -30.91 -57.83
N TYR A 346 5.16 -32.15 -58.31
CA TYR A 346 4.15 -32.82 -59.12
C TYR A 346 3.34 -33.87 -58.34
N GLY A 347 3.56 -33.99 -57.03
CA GLY A 347 2.85 -34.91 -56.13
C GLY A 347 3.33 -36.36 -56.20
N ARG A 348 4.52 -36.62 -56.77
CA ARG A 348 5.11 -37.96 -56.88
C ARG A 348 5.91 -38.26 -55.62
N ILE A 349 5.85 -39.50 -55.12
CA ILE A 349 6.47 -39.93 -53.86
C ILE A 349 7.69 -40.80 -54.14
N SER A 350 8.77 -40.61 -53.39
CA SER A 350 10.00 -41.41 -53.44
C SER A 350 9.91 -42.73 -52.64
N PRO A 351 10.85 -43.68 -52.83
CA PRO A 351 11.01 -44.83 -51.94
C PRO A 351 11.47 -44.42 -50.53
N GLU A 352 11.19 -45.27 -49.55
CA GLU A 352 11.45 -44.98 -48.13
C GLU A 352 12.89 -45.28 -47.68
N THR A 353 13.40 -44.49 -46.73
CA THR A 353 14.64 -44.76 -45.99
C THR A 353 14.35 -44.90 -44.50
N THR A 354 15.03 -45.80 -43.80
CA THR A 354 14.87 -46.01 -42.34
C THR A 354 16.17 -45.83 -41.57
N LEU A 355 16.08 -45.35 -40.33
CA LEU A 355 17.18 -45.26 -39.37
C LEU A 355 16.72 -45.61 -37.94
N THR A 356 17.68 -45.91 -37.06
CA THR A 356 17.42 -46.08 -35.62
C THR A 356 18.12 -44.98 -34.84
N VAL A 357 17.41 -44.34 -33.91
CA VAL A 357 17.90 -43.27 -33.04
C VAL A 357 18.96 -43.82 -32.08
N SER A 358 20.14 -43.20 -32.05
CA SER A 358 21.22 -43.56 -31.12
C SER A 358 20.89 -43.14 -29.69
N ASP A 359 21.32 -43.90 -28.69
CA ASP A 359 21.31 -43.46 -27.30
C ASP A 359 22.61 -42.70 -26.98
N THR A 360 22.47 -41.47 -26.49
CA THR A 360 23.55 -40.49 -26.28
C THR A 360 23.37 -39.68 -24.98
N SER A 361 22.21 -39.79 -24.32
CA SER A 361 21.98 -39.22 -23.00
C SER A 361 22.83 -39.93 -21.94
N ALA A 362 23.50 -39.14 -21.09
CA ALA A 362 24.22 -39.69 -19.94
C ALA A 362 23.30 -39.85 -18.72
N PRO A 363 23.52 -40.87 -17.86
CA PRO A 363 22.77 -41.03 -16.61
C PRO A 363 23.01 -39.82 -15.68
N GLU A 364 22.02 -39.48 -14.85
CA GLU A 364 22.17 -38.40 -13.88
C GLU A 364 23.33 -38.67 -12.89
N PRO A 365 24.06 -37.63 -12.45
CA PRO A 365 25.09 -37.77 -11.43
C PRO A 365 24.54 -38.48 -10.18
N PRO A 366 25.17 -39.57 -9.70
CA PRO A 366 24.66 -40.34 -8.58
C PRO A 366 24.37 -39.46 -7.37
N GLN A 367 23.14 -39.53 -6.85
CA GLN A 367 22.80 -38.90 -5.59
C GLN A 367 23.40 -39.77 -4.48
N VAL A 368 24.24 -39.17 -3.63
CA VAL A 368 24.98 -39.87 -2.58
C VAL A 368 24.50 -39.38 -1.23
N ASN A 369 24.21 -40.32 -0.31
CA ASN A 369 23.80 -40.02 1.05
C ASN A 369 24.92 -39.30 1.83
N LYS A 370 24.56 -38.60 2.91
CA LYS A 370 25.52 -37.97 3.83
C LYS A 370 26.47 -39.04 4.39
N VAL A 371 27.77 -38.87 4.18
CA VAL A 371 28.81 -39.75 4.73
C VAL A 371 29.47 -39.05 5.92
N ASN A 372 29.40 -39.66 7.10
CA ASN A 372 30.11 -39.20 8.30
C ASN A 372 31.44 -39.95 8.48
N ASP A 373 32.25 -39.49 9.43
CA ASP A 373 33.59 -40.01 9.73
C ASP A 373 33.58 -41.48 10.22
N GLN A 374 32.46 -41.93 10.78
CA GLN A 374 32.25 -43.31 11.25
C GLN A 374 31.66 -44.25 10.17
N ALA A 375 31.30 -43.73 8.98
CA ALA A 375 30.60 -44.49 7.96
C ALA A 375 31.47 -45.58 7.31
N THR A 376 30.92 -46.80 7.24
CA THR A 376 31.54 -47.97 6.58
C THR A 376 30.98 -48.24 5.18
N LYS A 377 30.14 -47.34 4.66
CA LYS A 377 29.51 -47.45 3.34
C LYS A 377 29.30 -46.09 2.69
N VAL A 378 29.29 -46.10 1.36
CA VAL A 378 28.78 -45.03 0.50
C VAL A 378 27.52 -45.57 -0.16
N GLU A 379 26.38 -44.98 0.14
CA GLU A 379 25.06 -45.42 -0.33
C GLU A 379 24.34 -44.27 -1.03
N GLY A 380 23.40 -44.57 -1.93
CA GLY A 380 22.74 -43.55 -2.74
C GLY A 380 21.88 -44.12 -3.86
N SER A 381 21.56 -43.29 -4.85
CA SER A 381 20.82 -43.69 -6.06
C SER A 381 21.36 -43.08 -7.35
N THR A 382 21.14 -43.77 -8.47
CA THR A 382 21.37 -43.32 -9.84
C THR A 382 20.36 -44.05 -10.75
N GLU A 383 20.60 -44.13 -12.05
CA GLU A 383 19.77 -44.91 -12.98
C GLU A 383 19.80 -46.41 -12.67
N ALA A 384 18.64 -47.08 -12.77
CA ALA A 384 18.50 -48.50 -12.45
C ALA A 384 19.33 -49.38 -13.41
N GLY A 385 20.16 -50.27 -12.86
CA GLY A 385 21.09 -51.10 -13.64
C GLY A 385 22.38 -50.39 -14.09
N ALA A 386 22.56 -49.10 -13.82
CA ALA A 386 23.80 -48.39 -14.14
C ALA A 386 24.98 -48.89 -13.26
N THR A 387 26.19 -48.88 -13.81
CA THR A 387 27.42 -49.24 -13.09
C THR A 387 27.96 -48.03 -12.35
N VAL A 388 27.92 -48.07 -11.01
CA VAL A 388 28.42 -47.01 -10.13
C VAL A 388 29.90 -47.23 -9.81
N ILE A 389 30.67 -46.16 -9.92
CA ILE A 389 32.10 -46.05 -9.59
C ILE A 389 32.24 -45.13 -8.39
N VAL A 390 32.89 -45.60 -7.32
CA VAL A 390 33.20 -44.82 -6.11
C VAL A 390 34.73 -44.73 -5.97
N LYS A 391 35.26 -43.52 -5.83
CA LYS A 391 36.68 -43.25 -5.57
C LYS A 391 36.84 -42.59 -4.20
N VAL A 392 37.67 -43.20 -3.34
CA VAL A 392 37.96 -42.71 -1.99
C VAL A 392 39.41 -43.02 -1.62
N ALA A 393 40.13 -42.06 -1.04
CA ALA A 393 41.52 -42.21 -0.59
C ALA A 393 42.50 -42.83 -1.62
N GLY A 394 42.25 -42.64 -2.93
CA GLY A 394 43.05 -43.20 -4.02
C GLY A 394 42.67 -44.61 -4.48
N ALA A 395 41.70 -45.27 -3.84
CA ALA A 395 41.12 -46.54 -4.28
C ALA A 395 39.84 -46.32 -5.10
N GLU A 396 39.65 -47.12 -6.16
CA GLU A 396 38.39 -47.21 -6.92
C GLU A 396 37.65 -48.50 -6.52
N LYS A 397 36.34 -48.39 -6.32
CA LYS A 397 35.40 -49.50 -6.15
C LYS A 397 34.24 -49.36 -7.14
N ARG A 398 33.60 -50.48 -7.48
CA ARG A 398 32.47 -50.53 -8.42
C ARG A 398 31.34 -51.39 -7.89
N THR A 399 30.11 -51.03 -8.24
CA THR A 399 28.89 -51.82 -8.03
C THR A 399 27.89 -51.53 -9.15
N THR A 400 26.74 -52.20 -9.15
CA THR A 400 25.64 -51.92 -10.07
C THR A 400 24.44 -51.45 -9.25
N ALA A 401 23.74 -50.42 -9.72
CA ALA A 401 22.50 -49.97 -9.12
C ALA A 401 21.39 -51.02 -9.30
N ASP A 402 20.54 -51.19 -8.29
CA ASP A 402 19.45 -52.17 -8.32
C ASP A 402 18.32 -51.76 -9.29
N HIS A 403 17.25 -52.57 -9.35
CA HIS A 403 16.11 -52.30 -10.24
C HIS A 403 15.26 -51.08 -9.82
N ASN A 404 15.62 -50.40 -8.73
CA ASN A 404 15.02 -49.16 -8.24
C ASN A 404 16.01 -47.98 -8.33
N GLY A 405 17.24 -48.21 -8.80
CA GLY A 405 18.31 -47.21 -8.87
C GLY A 405 19.23 -47.13 -7.65
N TYR A 406 19.01 -47.91 -6.59
CA TYR A 406 19.80 -47.83 -5.35
C TYR A 406 21.15 -48.54 -5.46
N PHE A 407 22.18 -47.96 -4.85
CA PHE A 407 23.50 -48.58 -4.72
C PHE A 407 24.04 -48.48 -3.28
N SER A 408 24.90 -49.43 -2.93
CA SER A 408 25.67 -49.47 -1.68
C SER A 408 27.07 -49.99 -1.97
N VAL A 409 28.11 -49.27 -1.55
CA VAL A 409 29.52 -49.63 -1.70
C VAL A 409 30.22 -49.55 -0.35
N GLU A 410 30.76 -50.67 0.13
CA GLU A 410 31.49 -50.71 1.40
C GLU A 410 32.80 -49.91 1.31
N ILE A 411 33.13 -49.16 2.37
CA ILE A 411 34.37 -48.41 2.53
C ILE A 411 34.93 -48.61 3.95
N ASN A 412 36.21 -48.32 4.14
CA ASN A 412 36.73 -48.11 5.49
C ASN A 412 36.26 -46.73 5.97
N SER A 413 36.10 -46.55 7.29
CA SER A 413 35.85 -45.21 7.87
C SER A 413 36.95 -44.22 7.47
N GLN A 414 36.58 -42.95 7.35
CA GLN A 414 37.41 -41.89 6.78
C GLN A 414 37.49 -40.71 7.74
N LYS A 415 38.59 -39.95 7.71
CA LYS A 415 38.66 -38.71 8.49
C LYS A 415 37.70 -37.67 7.92
N ALA A 416 37.09 -36.87 8.80
CA ALA A 416 36.36 -35.68 8.38
C ALA A 416 37.23 -34.79 7.46
N GLY A 417 36.62 -34.22 6.42
CA GLY A 417 37.31 -33.50 5.34
C GLY A 417 37.80 -34.39 4.18
N THR A 418 37.73 -35.72 4.27
CA THR A 418 38.08 -36.60 3.14
C THR A 418 37.04 -36.45 2.02
N VAL A 419 37.48 -36.36 0.76
CA VAL A 419 36.57 -36.28 -0.40
C VAL A 419 36.39 -37.66 -1.04
N ILE A 420 35.13 -37.99 -1.32
CA ILE A 420 34.67 -39.17 -2.06
C ILE A 420 34.09 -38.68 -3.38
N GLU A 421 34.47 -39.32 -4.49
CA GLU A 421 33.95 -39.01 -5.83
C GLU A 421 33.13 -40.20 -6.36
N VAL A 422 31.92 -39.95 -6.87
CA VAL A 422 30.99 -40.98 -7.33
C VAL A 422 30.46 -40.65 -8.73
N GLN A 423 30.41 -41.64 -9.62
CA GLN A 423 29.99 -41.51 -11.02
C GLN A 423 29.24 -42.78 -11.47
N ALA A 424 28.36 -42.68 -12.46
CA ALA A 424 27.65 -43.81 -13.07
C ALA A 424 27.97 -43.97 -14.56
N ILE A 425 27.77 -45.18 -15.07
CA ILE A 425 27.76 -45.54 -16.49
C ILE A 425 26.46 -46.29 -16.78
N ASP A 426 25.71 -45.87 -17.79
CA ASP A 426 24.47 -46.52 -18.23
C ASP A 426 24.72 -47.84 -19.01
N THR A 427 23.69 -48.37 -19.67
CA THR A 427 23.81 -49.55 -20.54
C THR A 427 24.33 -49.26 -21.95
N ALA A 428 24.36 -48.00 -22.38
CA ALA A 428 24.89 -47.58 -23.69
C ALA A 428 26.41 -47.29 -23.64
N GLY A 429 26.93 -46.97 -22.46
CA GLY A 429 28.32 -46.61 -22.18
C GLY A 429 28.55 -45.14 -21.82
N ASN A 430 27.50 -44.32 -21.67
CA ASN A 430 27.63 -42.90 -21.36
C ASN A 430 27.96 -42.68 -19.88
N LEU A 431 28.78 -41.66 -19.59
CA LEU A 431 29.28 -41.34 -18.25
C LEU A 431 28.51 -40.18 -17.63
N SER A 432 28.01 -40.36 -16.40
CA SER A 432 27.40 -39.26 -15.63
C SER A 432 28.39 -38.15 -15.29
N GLY A 433 27.89 -37.01 -14.80
CA GLY A 433 28.71 -36.10 -14.00
C GLY A 433 29.21 -36.75 -12.70
N ILE A 434 30.29 -36.21 -12.13
CA ILE A 434 30.86 -36.69 -10.86
C ILE A 434 30.21 -35.97 -9.68
N THR A 435 29.55 -36.72 -8.80
CA THR A 435 29.12 -36.23 -7.48
C THR A 435 30.29 -36.30 -6.51
N LYS A 436 30.50 -35.23 -5.72
CA LYS A 436 31.53 -35.21 -4.66
C LYS A 436 30.87 -35.09 -3.29
N VAL A 437 31.21 -35.99 -2.38
CA VAL A 437 30.83 -35.92 -0.97
C VAL A 437 32.08 -35.73 -0.13
N THR A 438 32.09 -34.66 0.67
CA THR A 438 33.07 -34.52 1.74
C THR A 438 32.55 -35.26 2.97
N VAL A 439 33.36 -36.15 3.52
CA VAL A 439 33.10 -36.83 4.79
C VAL A 439 33.01 -35.78 5.88
N VAL A 440 31.88 -35.72 6.58
CA VAL A 440 31.67 -34.75 7.66
C VAL A 440 31.94 -35.37 9.03
N ASP A 441 32.15 -34.52 10.02
CA ASP A 441 32.22 -34.91 11.42
C ASP A 441 30.82 -34.88 12.04
N GLU A 442 30.36 -35.97 12.65
CA GLU A 442 29.14 -36.01 13.47
C GLU A 442 29.41 -36.39 14.94
N GLN A 443 30.68 -36.46 15.35
CA GLN A 443 31.05 -36.88 16.69
C GLN A 443 30.97 -35.71 17.68
N ALA A 444 29.81 -35.59 18.35
CA ALA A 444 29.59 -34.55 19.37
C ALA A 444 30.68 -34.54 20.46
N PRO A 445 31.12 -33.34 20.91
CA PRO A 445 32.14 -33.20 21.95
C PRO A 445 31.65 -33.68 23.33
N ALA A 446 32.58 -33.87 24.26
CA ALA A 446 32.25 -34.22 25.64
C ALA A 446 31.49 -33.07 26.36
N ARG A 447 30.57 -33.44 27.27
CA ARG A 447 29.87 -32.46 28.14
C ARG A 447 30.88 -31.65 28.97
N PRO A 448 30.78 -30.31 29.02
CA PRO A 448 31.64 -29.48 29.86
C PRO A 448 31.59 -29.82 31.35
N VAL A 449 32.70 -29.59 32.03
CA VAL A 449 32.85 -29.74 33.49
C VAL A 449 33.19 -28.39 34.10
N VAL A 450 32.45 -27.94 35.11
CA VAL A 450 32.73 -26.71 35.85
C VAL A 450 33.69 -26.99 37.02
N THR A 451 34.66 -26.10 37.22
CA THR A 451 35.70 -26.20 38.26
C THR A 451 35.71 -25.01 39.22
N SER A 452 35.02 -23.90 38.92
CA SER A 452 35.00 -22.67 39.72
C SER A 452 34.13 -22.68 40.99
N GLY A 453 33.49 -23.80 41.34
CA GLY A 453 32.60 -23.93 42.51
C GLY A 453 31.11 -23.75 42.19
N GLU A 454 30.29 -23.53 43.23
CA GLU A 454 28.86 -23.24 43.07
C GLU A 454 28.63 -21.89 42.35
N LEU A 455 27.68 -21.85 41.42
CA LEU A 455 27.29 -20.61 40.74
C LEU A 455 26.26 -19.85 41.58
N THR A 456 26.55 -18.58 41.89
CA THR A 456 25.65 -17.70 42.65
C THR A 456 25.21 -16.49 41.83
N ASP A 457 24.15 -15.81 42.28
CA ASP A 457 23.70 -14.52 41.72
C ASP A 457 24.80 -13.44 41.78
N GLN A 458 25.71 -13.54 42.75
CA GLN A 458 26.87 -12.66 42.90
C GLN A 458 28.11 -13.08 42.07
N SER A 459 28.10 -14.24 41.41
CA SER A 459 29.27 -14.73 40.66
C SER A 459 29.58 -13.86 39.43
N THR A 460 30.86 -13.59 39.21
CA THR A 460 31.37 -12.73 38.12
C THR A 460 32.09 -13.50 37.01
N SER A 461 32.42 -14.78 37.23
CA SER A 461 32.94 -15.67 36.19
C SER A 461 32.64 -17.13 36.50
N LEU A 462 32.75 -17.98 35.48
CA LEU A 462 32.65 -19.44 35.54
C LEU A 462 33.83 -20.05 34.77
N GLN A 463 34.49 -21.04 35.37
CA GLN A 463 35.66 -21.71 34.78
C GLN A 463 35.44 -23.22 34.75
N GLY A 464 36.08 -23.90 33.80
CA GLY A 464 35.88 -25.32 33.59
C GLY A 464 36.72 -25.90 32.45
N THR A 465 36.41 -27.13 32.07
CA THR A 465 37.00 -27.83 30.93
C THR A 465 35.96 -28.30 29.92
N ALA A 466 36.34 -28.29 28.66
CA ALA A 466 35.61 -28.81 27.50
C ALA A 466 36.64 -29.36 26.48
N GLU A 467 36.19 -29.74 25.28
CA GLU A 467 37.11 -30.16 24.22
C GLU A 467 37.98 -28.99 23.73
N PRO A 468 39.29 -29.17 23.47
CA PRO A 468 40.16 -28.10 23.00
C PRO A 468 39.61 -27.38 21.76
N HIS A 469 39.68 -26.05 21.75
CA HIS A 469 39.13 -25.18 20.71
C HIS A 469 37.60 -25.20 20.52
N SER A 470 36.85 -26.03 21.25
CA SER A 470 35.38 -25.99 21.23
C SER A 470 34.82 -24.68 21.81
N LYS A 471 33.64 -24.27 21.34
CA LYS A 471 32.92 -23.09 21.82
C LYS A 471 31.95 -23.49 22.93
N VAL A 472 32.30 -23.18 24.17
CA VAL A 472 31.44 -23.36 25.33
C VAL A 472 30.38 -22.27 25.37
N LYS A 473 29.11 -22.65 25.52
CA LYS A 473 27.94 -21.77 25.54
C LYS A 473 27.18 -21.95 26.85
N LEU A 474 26.77 -20.85 27.46
CA LEU A 474 25.80 -20.79 28.55
C LEU A 474 24.45 -20.35 28.00
N LEU A 475 23.41 -21.08 28.35
CA LEU A 475 22.04 -20.83 27.92
C LEU A 475 21.12 -20.65 29.12
N GLN A 476 20.22 -19.67 29.01
CA GLN A 476 19.08 -19.47 29.90
C GLN A 476 17.82 -19.40 29.03
N ASP A 477 16.77 -20.13 29.41
CA ASP A 477 15.54 -20.29 28.61
C ASP A 477 15.83 -20.67 27.14
N ASP A 478 16.84 -21.53 26.96
CA ASP A 478 17.40 -22.01 25.69
C ASP A 478 17.96 -20.93 24.73
N GLN A 479 18.17 -19.70 25.24
CA GLN A 479 18.91 -18.64 24.54
C GLN A 479 20.36 -18.56 25.04
N VAL A 480 21.32 -18.45 24.12
CA VAL A 480 22.75 -18.28 24.46
C VAL A 480 23.00 -16.89 25.03
N ILE A 481 23.33 -16.83 26.33
CA ILE A 481 23.58 -15.58 27.07
C ILE A 481 25.07 -15.23 27.15
N PHE A 482 25.95 -16.23 27.18
CA PHE A 482 27.41 -16.07 27.17
C PHE A 482 28.08 -17.21 26.41
N SER A 483 29.28 -16.96 25.88
CA SER A 483 30.13 -18.02 25.32
C SER A 483 31.61 -17.66 25.34
N ALA A 484 32.48 -18.66 25.50
CA ALA A 484 33.92 -18.55 25.26
C ALA A 484 34.42 -19.77 24.49
N PHE A 485 35.63 -19.69 23.95
CA PHE A 485 36.32 -20.87 23.42
C PHE A 485 37.15 -21.53 24.53
N ALA A 486 37.22 -22.85 24.52
CA ALA A 486 38.23 -23.59 25.25
C ALA A 486 39.60 -23.40 24.57
N ASP A 487 40.67 -23.33 25.35
CA ASP A 487 42.03 -23.23 24.83
C ASP A 487 42.55 -24.55 24.24
N SER A 488 43.80 -24.59 23.78
CA SER A 488 44.44 -25.80 23.24
C SER A 488 44.67 -26.92 24.29
N THR A 489 44.39 -26.67 25.56
CA THR A 489 44.41 -27.65 26.66
C THR A 489 43.01 -28.01 27.16
N GLY A 490 41.96 -27.44 26.56
CA GLY A 490 40.56 -27.69 26.92
C GLY A 490 40.02 -26.81 28.05
N ASN A 491 40.80 -25.86 28.59
CA ASN A 491 40.33 -24.99 29.66
C ASN A 491 39.49 -23.82 29.10
N PHE A 492 38.38 -23.49 29.76
CA PHE A 492 37.56 -22.32 29.43
C PHE A 492 37.34 -21.41 30.66
N SER A 493 37.15 -20.12 30.39
CA SER A 493 36.75 -19.12 31.38
C SER A 493 35.76 -18.15 30.74
N ILE A 494 34.63 -17.94 31.39
CA ILE A 494 33.56 -17.03 30.94
C ILE A 494 33.34 -15.99 32.03
N THR A 495 33.52 -14.71 31.69
CA THR A 495 33.27 -13.57 32.57
C THR A 495 31.89 -12.99 32.29
N PHE A 496 31.15 -12.65 33.34
CA PHE A 496 29.78 -12.15 33.25
C PHE A 496 29.74 -10.62 33.30
N SER A 497 29.05 -10.01 32.33
CA SER A 497 28.79 -8.56 32.32
C SER A 497 27.58 -8.17 33.18
N ASN A 498 26.63 -9.09 33.36
CA ASN A 498 25.43 -8.95 34.17
C ASN A 498 25.41 -10.04 35.24
N ARG A 499 24.78 -9.75 36.39
CA ARG A 499 24.50 -10.77 37.41
C ARG A 499 23.35 -11.67 36.98
N PHE A 500 23.39 -12.92 37.42
CA PHE A 500 22.23 -13.81 37.35
C PHE A 500 21.20 -13.42 38.41
N LYS A 501 19.94 -13.80 38.19
CA LYS A 501 18.94 -13.83 39.26
C LYS A 501 19.06 -15.14 40.05
N GLY A 502 18.87 -15.11 41.36
CA GLY A 502 18.67 -16.33 42.16
C GLY A 502 17.58 -17.25 41.60
N ASP A 503 17.70 -18.55 41.88
CA ASP A 503 16.90 -19.66 41.35
C ASP A 503 16.93 -19.83 39.81
N SER A 504 17.71 -19.05 39.05
CA SER A 504 17.80 -19.21 37.58
C SER A 504 18.45 -20.54 37.19
N VAL A 505 17.92 -21.22 36.17
CA VAL A 505 18.51 -22.45 35.63
C VAL A 505 19.35 -22.13 34.40
N ILE A 506 20.64 -22.48 34.45
CA ILE A 506 21.61 -22.29 33.37
C ILE A 506 22.01 -23.66 32.80
N LYS A 507 21.95 -23.80 31.48
CA LYS A 507 22.46 -24.94 30.73
C LYS A 507 23.84 -24.60 30.14
N ILE A 508 24.77 -25.53 30.14
CA ILE A 508 26.15 -25.36 29.63
C ILE A 508 26.41 -26.47 28.62
N VAL A 509 26.80 -26.12 27.40
CA VAL A 509 27.19 -27.05 26.33
C VAL A 509 28.51 -26.62 25.69
N ALA A 510 29.23 -27.55 25.07
CA ALA A 510 30.29 -27.28 24.11
C ALA A 510 29.79 -27.54 22.69
N GLU A 511 30.25 -26.72 21.74
CA GLU A 511 30.07 -26.88 20.31
C GLU A 511 31.46 -27.02 19.66
N ASP A 512 31.69 -28.07 18.88
CA ASP A 512 32.98 -28.31 18.22
C ASP A 512 33.18 -27.39 16.98
N LEU A 513 34.22 -27.64 16.18
CA LEU A 513 34.49 -26.88 14.95
C LEU A 513 33.59 -27.28 13.76
N ALA A 514 32.86 -28.39 13.84
CA ALA A 514 31.90 -28.84 12.83
C ALA A 514 30.46 -28.37 13.13
N GLY A 515 30.18 -27.98 14.37
CA GLY A 515 28.87 -27.56 14.87
C GLY A 515 28.12 -28.63 15.67
N ASN A 516 28.76 -29.76 16.03
CA ASN A 516 28.12 -30.75 16.89
C ASN A 516 28.12 -30.26 18.35
N VAL A 517 27.02 -30.50 19.07
CA VAL A 517 26.78 -29.96 20.41
C VAL A 517 26.75 -31.09 21.45
N SER A 518 27.48 -30.93 22.54
CA SER A 518 27.54 -31.90 23.64
C SER A 518 26.26 -31.94 24.49
N GLU A 519 26.01 -33.07 25.16
CA GLU A 519 25.03 -33.19 26.26
C GLU A 519 25.15 -32.04 27.28
N PRO A 520 24.04 -31.40 27.72
CA PRO A 520 24.10 -30.23 28.59
C PRO A 520 24.46 -30.57 30.05
N LEU A 521 25.30 -29.74 30.65
CA LEU A 521 25.42 -29.61 32.11
C LEU A 521 24.40 -28.58 32.61
N ILE A 522 23.58 -28.92 33.60
CA ILE A 522 22.55 -28.05 34.16
C ILE A 522 22.99 -27.60 35.56
N ILE A 523 22.92 -26.28 35.81
CA ILE A 523 23.25 -25.66 37.11
C ILE A 523 22.13 -24.69 37.48
N THR A 524 21.66 -24.76 38.73
CA THR A 524 20.78 -23.72 39.31
C THR A 524 21.64 -22.67 40.01
N VAL A 525 21.38 -21.39 39.71
CA VAL A 525 22.00 -20.24 40.36
C VAL A 525 21.48 -20.13 41.78
N LYS A 526 22.38 -20.20 42.76
CA LYS A 526 22.08 -20.06 44.18
C LYS A 526 21.96 -18.57 44.54
N ASP A 527 20.85 -18.19 45.15
CA ASP A 527 20.68 -16.83 45.68
C ASP A 527 21.44 -16.66 46.99
N VAL A 528 22.27 -15.61 47.08
CA VAL A 528 22.95 -15.19 48.31
C VAL A 528 22.83 -13.68 48.57
N THR A 529 21.91 -12.98 47.89
CA THR A 529 21.63 -11.56 48.14
C THR A 529 20.64 -11.39 49.28
N ALA A 530 20.98 -10.56 50.28
CA ALA A 530 20.05 -10.18 51.34
C ALA A 530 18.98 -9.18 50.83
N PRO A 531 17.71 -9.30 51.26
CA PRO A 531 16.65 -8.39 50.87
C PRO A 531 16.88 -6.97 51.40
N TYR A 532 16.44 -5.98 50.63
CA TYR A 532 16.41 -4.58 51.09
C TYR A 532 15.36 -4.38 52.19
N VAL A 533 15.66 -3.52 53.16
CA VAL A 533 14.71 -3.02 54.17
C VAL A 533 15.10 -1.61 54.65
N ASP A 534 14.11 -0.73 54.79
CA ASP A 534 14.23 0.65 55.30
C ASP A 534 12.91 1.09 55.95
N ILE A 535 12.94 2.18 56.72
CA ILE A 535 11.78 2.76 57.41
C ILE A 535 11.12 3.88 56.58
N ASN A 536 9.85 4.17 56.83
CA ASN A 536 9.21 5.34 56.23
C ASN A 536 9.75 6.63 56.88
N ARG A 537 10.67 7.31 56.20
CA ARG A 537 11.33 8.54 56.69
C ARG A 537 10.40 9.74 56.84
N TRP A 538 9.15 9.64 56.41
CA TRP A 538 8.10 10.66 56.61
C TRP A 538 7.20 10.36 57.82
N GLU A 539 7.28 9.16 58.39
CA GLU A 539 6.54 8.73 59.58
C GLU A 539 7.52 8.26 60.66
N TYR A 540 8.18 9.21 61.32
CA TYR A 540 9.16 8.92 62.36
C TYR A 540 8.53 8.14 63.53
N VAL A 541 9.13 6.99 63.85
CA VAL A 541 8.83 6.26 65.08
C VAL A 541 9.23 7.13 66.27
N ASN A 542 8.25 7.55 67.06
CA ASN A 542 8.41 8.34 68.28
C ASN A 542 7.73 7.61 69.45
N GLU A 543 7.87 8.11 70.67
CA GLU A 543 7.41 7.37 71.86
C GLU A 543 5.89 7.14 71.94
N LYS A 544 5.11 7.82 71.10
CA LYS A 544 3.65 7.66 70.97
C LYS A 544 3.27 6.71 69.83
N SER A 545 4.23 6.21 69.04
CA SER A 545 4.02 5.27 67.93
C SER A 545 3.69 3.86 68.42
N SER A 546 2.54 3.34 68.01
CA SER A 546 2.08 1.95 68.23
C SER A 546 2.22 1.05 66.99
N GLU A 547 2.88 1.54 65.95
CA GLU A 547 3.20 0.84 64.72
C GLU A 547 4.49 1.39 64.10
N VAL A 548 5.15 0.59 63.28
CA VAL A 548 6.27 1.01 62.43
C VAL A 548 5.88 0.74 60.98
N LYS A 549 6.05 1.76 60.13
CA LYS A 549 5.88 1.64 58.68
C LYS A 549 7.22 1.71 57.97
N GLY A 550 7.34 1.01 56.85
CA GLY A 550 8.56 0.99 56.06
C GLY A 550 8.40 0.22 54.77
N PHE A 551 9.56 -0.08 54.17
CA PHE A 551 9.69 -0.74 52.88
C PHE A 551 10.63 -1.92 53.02
N ALA A 552 10.29 -3.04 52.40
CA ALA A 552 11.19 -4.17 52.20
C ALA A 552 10.91 -4.83 50.84
N GLU A 553 11.67 -5.86 50.48
CA GLU A 553 11.38 -6.63 49.27
C GLU A 553 9.97 -7.27 49.31
N PRO A 554 9.14 -7.16 48.25
CA PRO A 554 7.77 -7.67 48.24
C PRO A 554 7.69 -9.16 48.62
N GLY A 555 6.89 -9.48 49.65
CA GLY A 555 6.75 -10.84 50.17
C GLY A 555 7.83 -11.29 51.16
N ALA A 556 8.86 -10.47 51.45
CA ALA A 556 9.82 -10.77 52.51
C ALA A 556 9.14 -10.77 53.89
N PHE A 557 9.57 -11.67 54.77
CA PHE A 557 9.12 -11.71 56.16
C PHE A 557 9.87 -10.67 56.98
N VAL A 558 9.15 -9.80 57.69
CA VAL A 558 9.71 -8.65 58.39
C VAL A 558 9.46 -8.77 59.90
N GLU A 559 10.52 -8.66 60.68
CA GLU A 559 10.52 -8.71 62.14
C GLU A 559 11.01 -7.36 62.70
N ILE A 560 10.41 -6.92 63.81
CA ILE A 560 10.86 -5.76 64.58
C ILE A 560 11.33 -6.25 65.94
N LEU A 561 12.60 -6.03 66.23
CA LEU A 561 13.28 -6.54 67.41
C LEU A 561 13.70 -5.39 68.33
N LYS A 562 13.55 -5.61 69.65
CA LYS A 562 14.14 -4.81 70.71
C LYS A 562 15.03 -5.73 71.54
N ASN A 563 16.33 -5.44 71.64
CA ASN A 563 17.31 -6.28 72.34
C ASN A 563 17.19 -7.76 71.91
N ASP A 564 17.26 -8.01 70.61
CA ASP A 564 17.11 -9.32 69.93
C ASP A 564 15.78 -10.07 70.20
N THR A 565 14.83 -9.45 70.90
CA THR A 565 13.49 -9.99 71.15
C THR A 565 12.50 -9.40 70.15
N VAL A 566 11.79 -10.25 69.39
CA VAL A 566 10.75 -9.82 68.45
C VAL A 566 9.58 -9.21 69.22
N ILE A 567 9.26 -7.95 68.93
CA ILE A 567 8.12 -7.20 69.52
C ILE A 567 6.97 -6.96 68.52
N GLY A 568 7.19 -7.27 67.25
CA GLY A 568 6.18 -7.27 66.18
C GLY A 568 6.74 -7.96 64.93
N SER A 569 5.86 -8.54 64.11
CA SER A 569 6.25 -9.19 62.85
C SER A 569 5.13 -9.14 61.81
N GLY A 570 5.50 -9.27 60.53
CA GLY A 570 4.58 -9.27 59.40
C GLY A 570 5.28 -9.68 58.11
N THR A 571 4.67 -9.34 56.97
CA THR A 571 5.21 -9.60 55.64
C THR A 571 5.06 -8.33 54.80
N ALA A 572 6.07 -8.00 54.00
CA ALA A 572 5.95 -6.89 53.04
C ALA A 572 4.91 -7.21 51.96
N LEU A 573 4.06 -6.24 51.65
CA LEU A 573 3.01 -6.34 50.64
C LEU A 573 3.60 -6.37 49.22
N ALA A 574 2.74 -6.61 48.22
CA ALA A 574 3.15 -6.70 46.82
C ALA A 574 3.75 -5.40 46.24
N ASP A 575 3.53 -4.25 46.90
CA ASP A 575 4.14 -2.95 46.59
C ASP A 575 5.44 -2.68 47.39
N GLY A 576 5.88 -3.63 48.22
CA GLY A 576 7.05 -3.53 49.09
C GLY A 576 6.78 -2.82 50.41
N THR A 577 5.58 -2.31 50.67
CA THR A 577 5.27 -1.64 51.95
C THR A 577 5.05 -2.65 53.09
N PHE A 578 5.39 -2.26 54.32
CA PHE A 578 4.92 -2.94 55.52
C PHE A 578 4.38 -1.94 56.55
N THR A 579 3.45 -2.41 57.37
CA THR A 579 2.97 -1.74 58.59
C THR A 579 2.83 -2.81 59.66
N ILE A 580 3.60 -2.70 60.73
CA ILE A 580 3.69 -3.71 61.79
C ILE A 580 3.39 -3.02 63.13
N SER A 581 2.32 -3.44 63.80
CA SER A 581 1.98 -2.96 65.13
C SER A 581 3.04 -3.40 66.16
N ILE A 582 3.38 -2.50 67.07
CA ILE A 582 4.30 -2.75 68.18
C ILE A 582 3.73 -2.14 69.48
N PRO A 583 4.12 -2.64 70.67
CA PRO A 583 3.91 -1.88 71.91
C PRO A 583 4.66 -0.54 71.82
N VAL A 584 4.06 0.54 72.35
CA VAL A 584 4.74 1.84 72.47
C VAL A 584 6.06 1.73 73.25
N GLN A 585 7.05 2.53 72.87
CA GLN A 585 8.42 2.47 73.39
C GLN A 585 8.86 3.83 73.93
N PRO A 586 9.67 3.91 75.00
CA PRO A 586 10.25 5.19 75.41
C PRO A 586 11.16 5.80 74.35
N GLY A 587 11.23 7.14 74.30
CA GLY A 587 12.24 7.88 73.54
C GLY A 587 13.66 7.37 73.79
N GLY A 588 14.48 7.39 72.75
CA GLY A 588 15.84 6.83 72.75
C GLY A 588 15.92 5.30 72.65
N THR A 589 14.81 4.56 72.58
CA THR A 589 14.85 3.10 72.33
C THR A 589 15.36 2.81 70.92
N GLU A 590 16.42 2.01 70.79
CA GLU A 590 16.83 1.43 69.50
C GLU A 590 15.95 0.20 69.16
N LEU A 591 15.47 0.14 67.92
CA LEU A 591 14.78 -1.00 67.33
C LEU A 591 15.54 -1.47 66.08
N VAL A 592 15.62 -2.78 65.88
CA VAL A 592 16.15 -3.41 64.66
C VAL A 592 14.97 -3.91 63.84
N ILE A 593 14.85 -3.47 62.59
CA ILE A 593 13.92 -4.08 61.62
C ILE A 593 14.74 -5.02 60.75
N ARG A 594 14.40 -6.31 60.78
CA ARG A 594 15.02 -7.36 59.95
C ARG A 594 14.02 -7.82 58.90
N ALA A 595 14.44 -7.90 57.64
CA ALA A 595 13.70 -8.57 56.58
C ALA A 595 14.45 -9.84 56.17
N THR A 596 13.70 -10.91 55.87
CA THR A 596 14.23 -12.19 55.39
C THR A 596 13.48 -12.60 54.12
N ASP A 597 14.22 -13.00 53.09
CA ASP A 597 13.68 -13.39 51.80
C ASP A 597 13.18 -14.84 51.77
N LYS A 598 12.88 -15.35 50.58
CA LYS A 598 12.45 -16.74 50.36
C LYS A 598 13.61 -17.75 50.37
N ALA A 599 14.84 -17.33 50.06
CA ALA A 599 16.03 -18.17 50.06
C ALA A 599 16.62 -18.36 51.48
N GLY A 600 16.27 -17.48 52.42
CA GLY A 600 16.75 -17.44 53.79
C GLY A 600 17.82 -16.38 54.06
N ASN A 601 18.10 -15.48 53.11
CA ASN A 601 19.01 -14.36 53.35
C ASN A 601 18.28 -13.25 54.14
N SER A 602 18.99 -12.56 55.04
CA SER A 602 18.39 -11.50 55.88
C SER A 602 19.13 -10.16 55.78
N GLY A 603 18.40 -9.09 55.54
CA GLY A 603 18.85 -7.69 55.67
C GLY A 603 18.29 -7.05 56.93
N SER A 604 18.93 -5.97 57.44
CA SER A 604 18.40 -5.24 58.59
C SER A 604 18.78 -3.76 58.63
N VAL A 605 17.89 -2.95 59.19
CA VAL A 605 18.05 -1.51 59.43
C VAL A 605 17.77 -1.21 60.92
N LYS A 606 18.35 -0.14 61.44
CA LYS A 606 18.13 0.35 62.81
C LYS A 606 17.35 1.65 62.82
N VAL A 607 16.44 1.82 63.77
CA VAL A 607 15.74 3.08 64.05
C VAL A 607 15.80 3.39 65.54
N ASN A 608 16.04 4.65 65.89
CA ASN A 608 15.87 5.13 67.26
C ASN A 608 14.49 5.77 67.38
N VAL A 609 13.74 5.40 68.41
CA VAL A 609 12.47 6.00 68.78
C VAL A 609 12.73 7.45 69.21
N ILE A 610 12.10 8.41 68.54
CA ILE A 610 12.27 9.84 68.83
C ILE A 610 11.55 10.21 70.14
N ASP A 611 12.30 10.89 71.00
CA ASP A 611 11.86 11.63 72.19
C ASP A 611 11.35 13.01 71.74
N LEU A 612 10.12 13.40 72.11
CA LEU A 612 9.51 14.66 71.68
C LEU A 612 9.62 15.73 72.78
N PRO A 613 10.08 16.96 72.46
CA PRO A 613 10.28 18.00 73.47
C PRO A 613 8.98 18.40 74.17
N ASP A 614 9.06 18.60 75.49
CA ASP A 614 7.94 19.04 76.32
C ASP A 614 7.36 20.38 75.82
N PRO A 615 6.01 20.51 75.70
CA PRO A 615 5.39 21.72 75.20
C PRO A 615 5.51 22.88 76.20
N LEU A 616 5.69 24.09 75.66
CA LEU A 616 5.76 25.31 76.47
C LEU A 616 4.42 25.57 77.19
N PRO A 617 4.43 26.00 78.46
CA PRO A 617 3.20 26.36 79.16
C PRO A 617 2.58 27.61 78.51
N LEU A 618 1.26 27.63 78.31
CA LEU A 618 0.52 28.82 77.86
C LEU A 618 -0.83 28.89 78.58
N THR A 619 -1.16 30.08 79.08
CA THR A 619 -2.42 30.41 79.75
C THR A 619 -2.85 31.83 79.36
N VAL A 620 -4.16 32.11 79.38
CA VAL A 620 -4.76 33.35 78.85
C VAL A 620 -5.92 33.83 79.73
N GLU A 621 -6.09 35.15 79.84
CA GLU A 621 -7.20 35.76 80.58
C GLU A 621 -8.51 35.75 79.75
N PRO A 622 -9.70 35.55 80.36
CA PRO A 622 -10.97 35.53 79.64
C PRO A 622 -11.29 36.83 78.90
N ILE A 623 -11.49 36.73 77.59
CA ILE A 623 -11.77 37.87 76.70
C ILE A 623 -13.27 38.17 76.68
N ASN A 624 -13.63 39.45 76.65
CA ASN A 624 -15.02 39.90 76.53
C ASN A 624 -15.17 41.17 75.68
N THR A 625 -16.40 41.55 75.33
CA THR A 625 -16.72 42.71 74.47
C THR A 625 -16.32 44.08 75.04
N LEU A 626 -15.77 44.16 76.26
CA LEU A 626 -15.15 45.37 76.82
C LEU A 626 -13.63 45.26 77.00
N SER A 627 -13.01 44.13 76.63
CA SER A 627 -11.55 43.95 76.67
C SER A 627 -10.87 44.85 75.63
N ASN A 628 -9.98 45.72 76.11
CA ASN A 628 -9.10 46.56 75.30
C ASN A 628 -7.62 46.13 75.39
N ILE A 629 -7.33 45.08 76.15
CA ILE A 629 -6.04 44.42 76.25
C ILE A 629 -6.29 42.91 76.32
N LEU A 630 -5.55 42.13 75.54
CA LEU A 630 -5.43 40.67 75.67
C LEU A 630 -4.23 40.35 76.56
N LYS A 631 -4.36 39.37 77.44
CA LYS A 631 -3.34 39.04 78.45
C LYS A 631 -3.21 37.54 78.65
N GLY A 632 -2.04 37.11 79.07
CA GLY A 632 -1.78 35.74 79.46
C GLY A 632 -0.41 35.55 80.07
N LYS A 633 -0.06 34.29 80.30
CA LYS A 633 1.24 33.86 80.83
C LYS A 633 1.74 32.62 80.12
N THR A 634 3.01 32.65 79.73
CA THR A 634 3.81 31.55 79.20
C THR A 634 5.15 31.44 79.95
N ALA A 635 6.17 30.80 79.37
CA ALA A 635 7.52 30.81 79.93
C ALA A 635 8.22 32.19 79.71
N PRO A 636 9.20 32.58 80.54
CA PRO A 636 9.86 33.89 80.43
C PRO A 636 10.51 34.16 79.06
N ASN A 637 10.34 35.39 78.55
CA ASN A 637 10.94 35.88 77.29
C ASN A 637 10.49 35.16 75.99
N VAL A 638 9.54 34.24 76.06
CA VAL A 638 8.97 33.49 74.92
C VAL A 638 8.09 34.39 74.05
N PHE A 639 8.07 34.17 72.73
CA PHE A 639 7.18 34.88 71.82
C PHE A 639 5.79 34.25 71.83
N VAL A 640 4.74 35.07 71.75
CA VAL A 640 3.34 34.63 71.65
C VAL A 640 2.72 35.22 70.40
N ASN A 641 2.35 34.32 69.49
CA ASN A 641 1.57 34.58 68.31
C ASN A 641 0.10 34.67 68.73
N ILE A 642 -0.58 35.74 68.33
CA ILE A 642 -1.98 36.02 68.69
C ILE A 642 -2.74 36.34 67.41
N GLU A 643 -3.66 35.48 67.00
CA GLU A 643 -4.46 35.70 65.78
C GLU A 643 -5.87 36.20 66.13
N ILE A 644 -6.32 37.27 65.47
CA ILE A 644 -7.64 37.88 65.65
C ILE A 644 -8.29 38.09 64.27
N ASP A 645 -9.44 37.46 64.01
CA ASP A 645 -10.18 37.57 62.73
C ASP A 645 -9.28 37.38 61.47
N GLY A 646 -8.27 36.50 61.53
CA GLY A 646 -7.31 36.23 60.44
C GLY A 646 -6.08 37.17 60.40
N VAL A 647 -5.91 38.04 61.39
CA VAL A 647 -4.75 38.95 61.50
C VAL A 647 -3.81 38.46 62.61
N LEU A 648 -2.60 38.11 62.23
CA LEU A 648 -1.53 37.72 63.15
C LEU A 648 -0.87 38.94 63.81
N HIS A 649 -0.81 38.91 65.14
CA HIS A 649 0.00 39.78 65.97
C HIS A 649 1.07 38.94 66.70
N VAL A 650 2.23 39.53 66.97
CA VAL A 650 3.29 38.88 67.76
C VAL A 650 3.68 39.79 68.92
N VAL A 651 3.74 39.23 70.12
CA VAL A 651 4.24 39.91 71.33
C VAL A 651 5.28 39.03 72.02
N GLN A 652 6.19 39.61 72.79
CA GLN A 652 7.12 38.85 73.62
C GLN A 652 6.65 38.90 75.08
N ALA A 653 6.71 37.76 75.76
CA ALA A 653 6.46 37.68 77.19
C ALA A 653 7.61 38.32 77.99
N ASP A 654 7.31 38.86 79.17
CA ASP A 654 8.32 39.46 80.04
C ASP A 654 9.21 38.41 80.73
N GLY A 655 10.18 38.87 81.53
CA GLY A 655 11.05 38.00 82.33
C GLY A 655 10.33 37.19 83.43
N ASN A 656 9.01 37.36 83.61
CA ASN A 656 8.16 36.57 84.50
C ASN A 656 7.16 35.69 83.72
N GLY A 657 7.17 35.76 82.38
CA GLY A 657 6.29 35.02 81.47
C GLY A 657 4.99 35.73 81.07
N TYR A 658 4.72 36.97 81.51
CA TYR A 658 3.47 37.67 81.16
C TYR A 658 3.56 38.40 79.82
N PHE A 659 2.49 38.33 79.03
CA PHE A 659 2.37 39.10 77.78
C PHE A 659 1.09 39.94 77.78
N GLU A 660 1.12 41.09 77.09
CA GLU A 660 -0.08 41.88 76.80
C GLU A 660 -0.11 42.44 75.36
N LEU A 661 -1.28 42.44 74.74
CA LEU A 661 -1.53 43.05 73.42
C LEU A 661 -2.72 44.01 73.52
N LYS A 662 -2.53 45.28 73.13
CA LYS A 662 -3.59 46.31 73.14
C LYS A 662 -4.45 46.19 71.89
N ILE A 663 -5.77 46.17 72.08
CA ILE A 663 -6.77 45.91 71.04
C ILE A 663 -7.92 46.93 71.09
N SER A 664 -8.61 47.10 69.96
CA SER A 664 -9.96 47.67 69.97
C SER A 664 -10.95 46.64 70.53
N PRO A 665 -12.04 47.05 71.19
CA PRO A 665 -13.06 46.12 71.70
C PRO A 665 -13.61 45.22 70.60
N LEU A 666 -13.51 43.90 70.81
CA LEU A 666 -13.92 42.87 69.87
C LEU A 666 -15.43 42.58 69.94
N LYS A 667 -15.94 41.93 68.90
CA LYS A 667 -17.33 41.46 68.85
C LYS A 667 -17.48 40.19 69.68
N GLU A 668 -18.68 39.97 70.21
CA GLU A 668 -19.06 38.67 70.78
C GLU A 668 -18.90 37.57 69.71
N GLY A 669 -18.30 36.44 70.09
CA GLY A 669 -18.08 35.30 69.21
C GLY A 669 -16.88 35.40 68.27
N THR A 670 -16.14 36.53 68.23
CA THR A 670 -14.79 36.55 67.64
C THR A 670 -13.93 35.49 68.36
N LEU A 671 -13.20 34.68 67.59
CA LEU A 671 -12.19 33.77 68.14
C LEU A 671 -10.83 34.46 68.12
N VAL A 672 -10.06 34.25 69.18
CA VAL A 672 -8.67 34.70 69.26
C VAL A 672 -7.79 33.49 69.55
N SER A 673 -6.88 33.13 68.65
CA SER A 673 -5.91 32.06 68.91
C SER A 673 -4.65 32.60 69.57
N PHE A 674 -4.01 31.78 70.42
CA PHE A 674 -2.73 32.05 71.07
C PHE A 674 -1.82 30.84 70.94
N LEU A 675 -0.59 31.03 70.46
CA LEU A 675 0.45 30.01 70.36
C LEU A 675 1.80 30.58 70.79
N ALA A 676 2.44 29.99 71.79
CA ALA A 676 3.75 30.44 72.28
C ALA A 676 4.88 29.64 71.63
N ASN A 677 6.00 30.29 71.29
CA ASN A 677 7.20 29.66 70.73
C ASN A 677 8.49 30.32 71.23
N ASN A 678 9.56 29.53 71.39
CA ASN A 678 10.90 30.03 71.73
C ASN A 678 11.88 29.91 70.55
N ASP A 679 13.08 30.48 70.72
CA ASP A 679 14.14 30.46 69.69
C ASP A 679 14.78 29.06 69.49
N GLU A 680 14.46 28.09 70.37
CA GLU A 680 14.90 26.69 70.30
C GLU A 680 13.94 25.81 69.49
N GLY A 681 12.80 26.36 69.05
CA GLY A 681 11.79 25.66 68.26
C GLY A 681 10.77 24.86 69.08
N HIS A 682 10.71 25.06 70.40
CA HIS A 682 9.63 24.53 71.23
C HIS A 682 8.37 25.40 71.09
N TYR A 683 7.21 24.75 71.13
CA TYR A 683 5.89 25.39 71.02
C TYR A 683 5.01 25.02 72.21
N SER A 684 4.02 25.85 72.55
CA SER A 684 2.90 25.44 73.39
C SER A 684 1.87 24.65 72.59
N GLU A 685 0.88 24.07 73.28
CA GLU A 685 -0.41 23.81 72.62
C GLU A 685 -1.08 25.14 72.21
N GLU A 686 -1.93 25.09 71.18
CA GLU A 686 -2.72 26.24 70.73
C GLU A 686 -3.92 26.46 71.67
N VAL A 687 -4.14 27.70 72.13
CA VAL A 687 -5.24 28.05 73.04
C VAL A 687 -6.20 29.03 72.37
N VAL A 688 -7.47 28.63 72.18
CA VAL A 688 -8.46 29.43 71.43
C VAL A 688 -9.50 30.09 72.36
N VAL A 689 -9.40 31.42 72.40
CA VAL A 689 -10.17 32.50 73.07
C VAL A 689 -11.51 32.96 72.46
N PRO A 690 -12.70 32.35 72.69
CA PRO A 690 -13.96 32.99 72.28
C PRO A 690 -14.28 34.25 73.10
N VAL A 691 -14.52 35.38 72.41
CA VAL A 691 -14.88 36.65 73.03
C VAL A 691 -16.32 36.60 73.59
N SER A 692 -16.44 36.67 74.91
CA SER A 692 -17.73 36.62 75.63
C SER A 692 -18.45 37.99 75.69
N TRP A 693 -19.79 37.99 75.79
CA TRP A 693 -20.53 39.24 75.97
C TRP A 693 -20.38 39.83 77.37
N LYS A 694 -20.23 41.15 77.45
CA LYS A 694 -20.27 41.92 78.71
C LYS A 694 -21.03 43.23 78.54
N ALA A 695 -22.03 43.43 79.41
CA ALA A 695 -22.95 44.56 79.35
C ALA A 695 -22.23 45.93 79.39
N PRO A 696 -22.50 46.84 78.42
CA PRO A 696 -22.09 48.23 78.48
C PRO A 696 -22.75 49.00 79.64
N SER A 697 -22.28 50.23 79.90
CA SER A 697 -22.83 51.13 80.92
C SER A 697 -23.42 52.40 80.29
N GLY A 698 -24.63 52.79 80.69
CA GLY A 698 -25.33 53.95 80.16
C GLY A 698 -26.04 53.70 78.82
N TRP A 699 -26.10 54.73 77.97
CA TRP A 699 -26.71 54.63 76.64
C TRP A 699 -25.81 53.80 75.70
N TYR A 700 -26.37 52.71 75.18
CA TYR A 700 -25.72 51.82 74.22
C TYR A 700 -26.54 51.76 72.93
N LYS A 701 -25.91 51.92 71.77
CA LYS A 701 -26.54 51.64 70.47
C LYS A 701 -26.09 50.26 70.02
N ALA A 702 -27.03 49.33 69.92
CA ALA A 702 -26.71 47.97 69.48
C ALA A 702 -26.59 47.88 67.94
N ALA A 703 -26.10 46.73 67.46
CA ALA A 703 -25.93 46.46 66.03
C ALA A 703 -27.26 46.45 65.24
N ASP A 704 -28.40 46.23 65.93
CA ASP A 704 -29.75 46.35 65.37
C ASP A 704 -30.16 47.81 65.04
N GLY A 705 -29.33 48.79 65.41
CA GLY A 705 -29.54 50.21 65.20
C GLY A 705 -30.34 50.92 66.30
N PHE A 706 -30.91 50.19 67.26
CA PHE A 706 -31.70 50.74 68.37
C PHE A 706 -30.81 51.18 69.54
N TRP A 707 -31.33 52.13 70.32
CA TRP A 707 -30.72 52.57 71.57
C TRP A 707 -31.32 51.84 72.75
N TYR A 708 -30.47 51.42 73.67
CA TYR A 708 -30.77 50.75 74.93
C TYR A 708 -30.11 51.55 76.06
N TYR A 709 -30.60 51.42 77.29
CA TYR A 709 -29.95 52.04 78.45
C TYR A 709 -29.68 51.01 79.54
N TYR A 710 -28.41 50.78 79.84
CA TYR A 710 -27.96 49.93 80.94
C TYR A 710 -27.64 50.79 82.16
N ASP A 711 -28.19 50.41 83.31
CA ASP A 711 -28.01 51.14 84.57
C ASP A 711 -26.54 51.12 85.03
N PRO A 712 -25.87 52.28 85.17
CA PRO A 712 -24.43 52.32 85.50
C PRO A 712 -24.03 51.74 86.85
N ALA A 713 -24.96 51.55 87.79
CA ALA A 713 -24.69 51.02 89.13
C ALA A 713 -25.01 49.53 89.27
N THR A 714 -25.87 48.99 88.40
CA THR A 714 -26.39 47.61 88.49
C THR A 714 -26.20 46.78 87.22
N GLY A 715 -25.63 47.35 86.15
CA GLY A 715 -25.43 46.70 84.85
C GLY A 715 -26.72 46.26 84.16
N SER A 716 -27.88 46.65 84.70
CA SER A 716 -29.19 46.09 84.34
C SER A 716 -29.89 46.94 83.28
N LEU A 717 -30.43 46.30 82.25
CA LEU A 717 -31.18 46.95 81.18
C LEU A 717 -32.43 47.65 81.75
N LYS A 718 -32.60 48.94 81.47
CA LYS A 718 -33.80 49.70 81.84
C LYS A 718 -34.92 49.52 80.81
N THR A 719 -36.12 49.31 81.33
CA THR A 719 -37.40 49.32 80.60
C THR A 719 -38.33 50.36 81.22
N GLY A 720 -39.34 50.82 80.49
CA GLY A 720 -40.28 51.85 80.96
C GLY A 720 -39.73 53.27 80.90
N TRP A 721 -40.22 54.15 81.79
CA TRP A 721 -39.83 55.56 81.81
C TRP A 721 -38.46 55.79 82.45
N LEU A 722 -37.50 56.29 81.66
CA LEU A 722 -36.20 56.74 82.12
C LEU A 722 -36.14 58.27 82.13
N LYS A 723 -35.73 58.86 83.27
CA LYS A 723 -35.34 60.27 83.32
C LYS A 723 -33.82 60.38 83.20
N TRP A 724 -33.32 61.02 82.14
CA TRP A 724 -31.89 61.21 81.90
C TRP A 724 -31.61 62.63 81.40
N ASN A 725 -30.59 63.30 81.94
CA ASN A 725 -30.26 64.71 81.68
C ASN A 725 -31.50 65.64 81.69
N ASN A 726 -32.34 65.46 82.72
CA ASN A 726 -33.62 66.14 82.94
C ASN A 726 -34.70 65.96 81.84
N LYS A 727 -34.43 65.23 80.75
CA LYS A 727 -35.44 64.79 79.78
C LYS A 727 -36.02 63.43 80.18
N TRP A 728 -37.22 63.12 79.68
CA TRP A 728 -37.84 61.80 79.81
C TRP A 728 -37.73 61.02 78.50
N TYR A 729 -37.46 59.73 78.62
CA TYR A 729 -37.39 58.74 77.55
C TYR A 729 -38.26 57.55 77.93
N TYR A 730 -38.80 56.83 76.94
CA TYR A 730 -39.46 55.56 77.18
C TYR A 730 -38.67 54.44 76.53
N LEU A 731 -38.30 53.42 77.29
CA LEU A 731 -37.72 52.17 76.81
C LEU A 731 -38.84 51.12 76.76
N GLU A 732 -38.95 50.39 75.66
CA GLU A 732 -39.90 49.29 75.52
C GLU A 732 -39.57 48.09 76.43
N ALA A 733 -40.42 47.07 76.44
CA ALA A 733 -40.22 45.89 77.29
C ALA A 733 -38.97 45.06 76.93
N ASP A 734 -38.45 45.22 75.70
CA ASP A 734 -37.17 44.68 75.24
C ASP A 734 -35.99 45.66 75.44
N GLY A 735 -36.23 46.79 76.11
CA GLY A 735 -35.24 47.83 76.39
C GLY A 735 -34.99 48.83 75.26
N LYS A 736 -35.63 48.70 74.09
CA LYS A 736 -35.43 49.61 72.95
C LYS A 736 -36.04 50.98 73.21
N MET A 737 -35.29 52.03 72.94
CA MET A 737 -35.74 53.42 73.06
C MET A 737 -36.85 53.72 72.05
N LYS A 738 -38.02 54.07 72.58
CA LYS A 738 -39.21 54.36 71.79
C LYS A 738 -39.14 55.74 71.15
N VAL A 739 -39.46 55.79 69.86
CA VAL A 739 -39.76 57.02 69.10
C VAL A 739 -41.19 57.01 68.57
N GLY A 740 -41.75 58.20 68.32
CA GLY A 740 -43.11 58.40 67.85
C GLY A 740 -44.18 58.16 68.91
N TRP A 741 -45.41 57.86 68.46
CA TRP A 741 -46.55 57.60 69.33
C TRP A 741 -46.36 56.36 70.22
N LYS A 742 -46.76 56.47 71.49
CA LYS A 742 -46.82 55.38 72.47
C LYS A 742 -48.09 55.50 73.31
N GLN A 743 -48.86 54.43 73.42
CA GLN A 743 -49.97 54.33 74.37
C GLN A 743 -49.50 53.60 75.64
N LEU A 744 -49.94 54.08 76.81
CA LEU A 744 -49.76 53.46 78.13
C LEU A 744 -51.11 53.50 78.86
N GLY A 745 -51.75 52.34 79.00
CA GLY A 745 -53.14 52.27 79.46
C GLY A 745 -54.07 53.04 78.51
N SER A 746 -54.90 53.93 79.06
CA SER A 746 -55.75 54.83 78.27
C SER A 746 -55.03 56.08 77.73
N THR A 747 -53.79 56.33 78.14
CA THR A 747 -53.08 57.60 77.89
C THR A 747 -52.11 57.49 76.72
N TRP A 748 -52.12 58.47 75.82
CA TRP A 748 -51.15 58.58 74.73
C TRP A 748 -50.03 59.56 75.06
N TYR A 749 -48.83 59.21 74.62
CA TYR A 749 -47.60 59.97 74.68
C TYR A 749 -46.98 60.03 73.28
N TYR A 750 -46.12 61.01 73.04
CA TYR A 750 -45.28 61.07 71.85
C TYR A 750 -43.83 61.24 72.26
N LEU A 751 -42.94 60.45 71.66
CA LEU A 751 -41.50 60.57 71.80
C LEU A 751 -40.94 61.18 70.52
N ASN A 752 -40.12 62.22 70.62
CA ASN A 752 -39.43 62.85 69.49
C ASN A 752 -38.43 61.87 68.85
N SER A 753 -37.83 62.25 67.72
CA SER A 753 -36.81 61.43 67.03
C SER A 753 -35.53 61.20 67.84
N ASP A 754 -35.22 62.06 68.81
CA ASP A 754 -34.14 61.86 69.81
C ASP A 754 -34.59 61.01 71.01
N GLY A 755 -35.77 60.36 70.94
CA GLY A 755 -36.37 59.54 72.00
C GLY A 755 -37.05 60.33 73.11
N THR A 756 -37.04 61.66 73.08
CA THR A 756 -37.46 62.47 74.23
C THR A 756 -38.95 62.75 74.25
N MET A 757 -39.56 62.70 75.43
CA MET A 757 -41.00 62.91 75.61
C MET A 757 -41.44 64.30 75.17
N ARG A 758 -42.49 64.36 74.35
CA ARG A 758 -43.08 65.60 73.85
C ARG A 758 -43.80 66.35 74.97
N VAL A 759 -43.54 67.65 75.03
CA VAL A 759 -44.33 68.65 75.75
C VAL A 759 -44.63 69.80 74.79
N GLY A 760 -45.70 70.56 75.07
CA GLY A 760 -46.22 71.59 74.18
C GLY A 760 -46.98 71.04 72.97
N TRP A 761 -47.08 71.87 71.93
CA TRP A 761 -47.78 71.53 70.69
C TRP A 761 -46.99 70.54 69.81
N LEU A 762 -47.71 69.70 69.08
CA LEU A 762 -47.21 68.83 68.03
C LEU A 762 -48.11 68.95 66.79
N SER A 763 -47.51 69.15 65.61
CA SER A 763 -48.18 68.93 64.33
C SER A 763 -47.79 67.55 63.81
N TYR A 764 -48.76 66.70 63.50
CA TYR A 764 -48.54 65.35 63.00
C TYR A 764 -49.68 64.93 62.08
N GLY A 765 -49.38 64.47 60.86
CA GLY A 765 -50.40 64.05 59.88
C GLY A 765 -51.44 65.14 59.55
N GLY A 766 -51.02 66.40 59.47
CA GLY A 766 -51.89 67.55 59.22
C GLY A 766 -52.80 67.97 60.38
N LYS A 767 -52.69 67.31 61.55
CA LYS A 767 -53.48 67.59 62.75
C LYS A 767 -52.59 68.14 63.87
N TRP A 768 -53.16 68.98 64.71
CA TRP A 768 -52.48 69.50 65.91
C TRP A 768 -52.90 68.74 67.15
N TYR A 769 -51.94 68.45 68.01
CA TYR A 769 -52.09 67.78 69.30
C TYR A 769 -51.36 68.62 70.36
N TYR A 770 -51.76 68.51 71.62
CA TYR A 770 -51.09 69.19 72.73
C TYR A 770 -50.72 68.21 73.83
N PHE A 771 -49.52 68.40 74.38
CA PHE A 771 -49.00 67.65 75.51
C PHE A 771 -48.66 68.64 76.65
N PRO A 772 -49.29 68.55 77.83
CA PRO A 772 -48.89 69.31 79.00
C PRO A 772 -47.54 68.80 79.53
N SER A 773 -47.03 69.39 80.62
CA SER A 773 -45.74 69.03 81.22
C SER A 773 -45.60 67.56 81.65
N SER A 774 -46.71 66.84 81.83
CA SER A 774 -46.74 65.39 82.10
C SER A 774 -46.61 64.50 80.86
N GLY A 775 -46.58 65.08 79.65
CA GLY A 775 -46.48 64.34 78.38
C GLY A 775 -47.73 63.54 77.98
N ALA A 776 -48.80 63.60 78.76
CA ALA A 776 -50.06 62.91 78.51
C ALA A 776 -50.94 63.70 77.52
N MET A 777 -51.19 63.17 76.33
CA MET A 777 -51.94 63.83 75.25
C MET A 777 -53.28 64.42 75.71
N GLN A 778 -53.49 65.71 75.46
CA GLN A 778 -54.73 66.39 75.79
C GLN A 778 -55.89 65.88 74.93
N THR A 779 -56.96 65.47 75.59
CA THR A 779 -58.30 65.25 74.99
C THR A 779 -59.32 66.16 75.65
N GLY A 780 -60.47 66.37 75.02
CA GLY A 780 -61.55 67.20 75.55
C GLY A 780 -61.25 68.70 75.52
N LEU A 781 -61.92 69.46 76.39
CA LEU A 781 -61.78 70.93 76.48
C LEU A 781 -60.62 71.30 77.41
N GLY A 782 -59.64 72.07 76.92
CA GLY A 782 -58.47 72.50 77.69
C GLY A 782 -58.25 74.01 77.63
N ALA A 783 -57.86 74.63 78.75
CA ALA A 783 -57.47 76.03 78.81
C ALA A 783 -55.93 76.15 78.69
N LEU A 784 -55.43 76.60 77.54
CA LEU A 784 -54.01 76.68 77.22
C LEU A 784 -53.63 78.14 76.95
N GLY A 785 -52.69 78.70 77.73
CA GLY A 785 -52.23 80.09 77.55
C GLY A 785 -53.35 81.13 77.64
N GLY A 786 -54.35 80.91 78.49
CA GLY A 786 -55.52 81.79 78.65
C GLY A 786 -56.60 81.67 77.55
N LYS A 787 -56.45 80.73 76.60
CA LYS A 787 -57.43 80.45 75.54
C LYS A 787 -57.98 79.04 75.67
N TRP A 788 -59.26 78.86 75.36
CA TRP A 788 -59.88 77.53 75.30
C TRP A 788 -59.54 76.83 73.99
N TYR A 789 -59.30 75.52 74.04
CA TYR A 789 -59.10 74.64 72.89
C TYR A 789 -59.93 73.38 73.09
N TYR A 790 -60.36 72.74 72.01
CA TYR A 790 -61.05 71.45 72.07
C TYR A 790 -60.32 70.41 71.24
N PHE A 791 -60.01 69.28 71.86
CA PHE A 791 -59.37 68.12 71.26
C PHE A 791 -60.37 66.96 71.27
N ASN A 792 -60.48 66.24 70.17
CA ASN A 792 -61.38 65.07 70.10
C ASN A 792 -60.85 63.88 70.93
N SER A 793 -61.54 62.73 70.88
CA SER A 793 -61.11 61.50 71.54
C SER A 793 -59.77 60.94 71.02
N SER A 794 -59.34 61.29 69.81
CA SER A 794 -58.00 60.99 69.29
C SER A 794 -56.97 62.10 69.57
N GLY A 795 -57.26 63.04 70.48
CA GLY A 795 -56.39 64.16 70.85
C GLY A 795 -56.13 65.20 69.75
N ALA A 796 -56.83 65.12 68.62
CA ALA A 796 -56.69 66.06 67.53
C ALA A 796 -57.53 67.33 67.80
N MET A 797 -56.88 68.48 67.74
CA MET A 797 -57.48 69.80 67.90
C MET A 797 -58.53 70.05 66.82
N LEU A 798 -59.72 70.49 67.22
CA LEU A 798 -60.82 70.83 66.33
C LEU A 798 -60.99 72.35 66.17
N THR A 799 -61.58 72.73 65.04
CA THR A 799 -61.94 74.12 64.69
C THR A 799 -63.44 74.22 64.38
N GLY A 800 -63.94 75.43 64.15
CA GLY A 800 -65.34 75.69 63.80
C GLY A 800 -66.32 75.53 64.97
N TRP A 801 -67.60 75.36 64.64
CA TRP A 801 -68.68 75.14 65.60
C TRP A 801 -68.61 73.74 66.21
N GLN A 802 -68.61 73.65 67.54
CA GLN A 802 -68.56 72.38 68.28
C GLN A 802 -69.60 72.39 69.40
N LYS A 803 -70.35 71.29 69.57
CA LYS A 803 -71.31 71.11 70.68
C LYS A 803 -70.72 70.17 71.72
N ILE A 804 -70.45 70.68 72.91
CA ILE A 804 -69.72 69.99 73.98
C ILE A 804 -70.57 70.08 75.25
N ASN A 805 -70.93 68.94 75.86
CA ASN A 805 -71.78 68.87 77.04
C ASN A 805 -73.05 69.74 76.92
N GLN A 806 -73.77 69.53 75.81
CA GLN A 806 -74.97 70.26 75.35
C GLN A 806 -74.77 71.76 75.00
N LYS A 807 -73.66 72.38 75.40
CA LYS A 807 -73.32 73.79 75.14
C LYS A 807 -72.63 73.95 73.79
N TRP A 808 -72.80 75.10 73.14
CA TRP A 808 -72.14 75.43 71.88
C TRP A 808 -70.89 76.28 72.09
N TYR A 809 -69.87 75.99 71.31
CA TYR A 809 -68.57 76.67 71.27
C TYR A 809 -68.21 76.94 69.80
N TYR A 810 -67.40 77.97 69.55
CA TYR A 810 -66.80 78.20 68.23
C TYR A 810 -65.29 78.36 68.40
N PHE A 811 -64.51 77.56 67.67
CA PHE A 811 -63.06 77.60 67.67
C PHE A 811 -62.57 78.18 66.34
N ASN A 812 -61.63 79.12 66.37
CA ASN A 812 -61.11 79.74 65.15
C ASN A 812 -60.18 78.81 64.36
N SER A 813 -59.61 79.27 63.24
CA SER A 813 -58.70 78.47 62.39
C SER A 813 -57.42 78.02 63.12
N GLY A 814 -56.99 78.74 64.16
CA GLY A 814 -55.92 78.34 65.07
C GLY A 814 -56.39 77.51 66.27
N GLY A 815 -57.62 77.00 66.26
CA GLY A 815 -58.21 76.17 67.30
C GLY A 815 -58.61 76.88 68.59
N ALA A 816 -58.43 78.20 68.70
CA ALA A 816 -58.73 78.94 69.92
C ALA A 816 -60.22 79.31 69.98
N GLY A 817 -60.83 79.06 71.14
CA GLY A 817 -62.24 79.28 71.44
C GLY A 817 -62.60 80.76 71.52
N GLN A 818 -63.67 81.14 70.84
CA GLN A 818 -64.13 82.51 70.76
C GLN A 818 -64.73 82.98 72.08
N ILE A 819 -64.37 84.19 72.50
CA ILE A 819 -64.89 84.88 73.69
C ILE A 819 -65.39 86.26 73.25
N GLY A 820 -66.47 86.75 73.84
CA GLY A 820 -67.10 88.02 73.50
C GLY A 820 -67.93 87.95 72.21
N TRP A 821 -68.07 89.08 71.53
CA TRP A 821 -68.84 89.18 70.28
C TRP A 821 -68.11 88.53 69.10
N ALA A 822 -68.88 87.87 68.23
CA ALA A 822 -68.37 87.38 66.95
C ALA A 822 -69.46 87.40 65.86
N LYS A 823 -69.08 87.79 64.64
CA LYS A 823 -69.94 87.71 63.45
C LYS A 823 -69.56 86.48 62.65
N LEU A 824 -70.42 85.46 62.64
CA LEU A 824 -70.18 84.15 62.04
C LEU A 824 -71.27 83.88 61.00
N SER A 825 -70.88 83.57 59.75
CA SER A 825 -71.79 83.38 58.61
C SER A 825 -72.88 84.46 58.51
N GLY A 826 -72.48 85.72 58.63
CA GLY A 826 -73.36 86.90 58.55
C GLY A 826 -74.09 87.29 59.84
N LYS A 827 -74.31 86.35 60.77
CA LYS A 827 -75.07 86.56 62.01
C LYS A 827 -74.15 86.91 63.20
N TRP A 828 -74.65 87.69 64.15
CA TRP A 828 -73.92 88.01 65.39
C TRP A 828 -74.24 87.01 66.50
N TYR A 829 -73.21 86.61 67.22
CA TYR A 829 -73.24 85.72 68.37
C TYR A 829 -72.43 86.34 69.52
N TYR A 830 -72.72 85.95 70.76
CA TYR A 830 -71.93 86.32 71.92
C TYR A 830 -71.51 85.08 72.71
N PHE A 831 -70.25 85.03 73.10
CA PHE A 831 -69.64 83.95 73.87
C PHE A 831 -69.15 84.49 75.22
N ASN A 832 -69.37 83.75 76.31
CA ASN A 832 -68.87 84.15 77.63
C ASN A 832 -67.36 83.87 77.78
N THR A 833 -66.78 84.19 78.94
CA THR A 833 -65.35 83.97 79.26
C THR A 833 -64.94 82.49 79.28
N SER A 834 -65.91 81.56 79.34
CA SER A 834 -65.69 80.12 79.17
C SER A 834 -65.84 79.65 77.71
N ALA A 835 -65.85 80.58 76.75
CA ALA A 835 -66.10 80.35 75.32
C ALA A 835 -67.45 79.68 74.98
N ILE A 836 -68.44 79.75 75.89
CA ILE A 836 -69.79 79.20 75.68
C ILE A 836 -70.66 80.24 74.96
N MET A 837 -71.27 79.85 73.84
CA MET A 837 -72.28 80.64 73.12
C MET A 837 -73.50 80.88 74.01
N GLN A 838 -73.94 82.14 74.13
CA GLN A 838 -75.10 82.52 74.91
C GLN A 838 -76.40 82.46 74.10
N THR A 839 -77.51 82.20 74.79
CA THR A 839 -78.89 82.22 74.27
C THR A 839 -79.80 82.99 75.22
N GLY A 840 -81.00 83.36 74.77
CA GLY A 840 -81.98 84.09 75.58
C GLY A 840 -81.60 85.56 75.83
N TRP A 841 -82.16 86.14 76.90
CA TRP A 841 -81.88 87.50 77.34
C TRP A 841 -80.50 87.58 78.00
N GLN A 842 -79.68 88.56 77.58
CA GLN A 842 -78.32 88.75 78.08
C GLN A 842 -78.03 90.25 78.27
N LYS A 843 -77.40 90.62 79.39
CA LYS A 843 -76.98 92.00 79.68
C LYS A 843 -75.48 92.15 79.44
N ILE A 844 -75.09 92.86 78.39
CA ILE A 844 -73.72 92.97 77.90
C ILE A 844 -73.36 94.46 77.81
N GLY A 845 -72.27 94.90 78.46
CA GLY A 845 -71.88 96.31 78.46
C GLY A 845 -72.97 97.25 79.01
N GLY A 846 -73.74 96.79 80.00
CA GLY A 846 -74.88 97.50 80.57
C GLY A 846 -76.19 97.44 79.77
N LYS A 847 -76.13 97.10 78.47
CA LYS A 847 -77.28 97.03 77.55
C LYS A 847 -77.87 95.63 77.48
N TRP A 848 -79.17 95.53 77.21
CA TRP A 848 -79.86 94.26 77.03
C TRP A 848 -79.93 93.84 75.55
N TYR A 849 -79.69 92.56 75.32
CA TYR A 849 -79.74 91.88 74.03
C TYR A 849 -80.56 90.59 74.17
N TYR A 850 -81.11 90.11 73.07
CA TYR A 850 -81.71 88.77 73.01
C TYR A 850 -81.09 87.95 71.89
N PHE A 851 -80.77 86.71 72.22
CA PHE A 851 -80.23 85.70 71.31
C PHE A 851 -81.25 84.57 71.17
N ASN A 852 -81.55 84.14 69.95
CA ASN A 852 -82.52 83.08 69.73
C ASN A 852 -81.99 81.70 70.20
N SER A 853 -82.78 80.64 70.05
CA SER A 853 -82.40 79.27 70.44
C SER A 853 -81.17 78.72 69.71
N GLY A 854 -80.84 79.29 68.53
CA GLY A 854 -79.60 79.02 67.80
C GLY A 854 -78.45 79.97 68.15
N GLY A 855 -78.59 80.82 69.17
CA GLY A 855 -77.57 81.78 69.63
C GLY A 855 -77.36 83.01 68.77
N ALA A 856 -78.15 83.20 67.70
CA ALA A 856 -78.04 84.39 66.87
C ALA A 856 -78.79 85.58 67.51
N MET A 857 -78.12 86.72 67.60
CA MET A 857 -78.67 87.99 68.07
C MET A 857 -79.85 88.43 67.19
N VAL A 858 -80.98 88.80 67.80
CA VAL A 858 -82.15 89.28 67.06
C VAL A 858 -82.10 90.80 66.85
N THR A 859 -82.77 91.26 65.79
CA THR A 859 -83.00 92.68 65.49
C THR A 859 -84.45 92.87 65.03
N GLY A 860 -84.96 94.10 65.11
CA GLY A 860 -86.36 94.42 64.80
C GLY A 860 -87.37 93.95 65.85
N TRP A 861 -88.64 93.92 65.47
CA TRP A 861 -89.74 93.44 66.33
C TRP A 861 -89.74 91.92 66.48
N ASN A 862 -89.60 91.42 67.70
CA ASN A 862 -89.57 89.99 68.01
C ASN A 862 -90.54 89.67 69.17
N THR A 863 -91.21 88.52 69.11
CA THR A 863 -92.06 88.02 70.21
C THR A 863 -91.27 87.01 71.04
N ILE A 864 -91.22 87.20 72.35
CA ILE A 864 -90.43 86.41 73.30
C ILE A 864 -91.35 86.04 74.47
N GLY A 865 -91.66 84.75 74.60
CA GLY A 865 -92.81 84.32 75.41
C GLY A 865 -94.09 85.00 74.90
N ASN A 866 -94.90 85.53 75.81
CA ASN A 866 -96.17 86.20 75.48
C ASN A 866 -96.04 87.73 75.34
N LYS A 867 -94.83 88.26 75.12
CA LYS A 867 -94.57 89.71 75.00
C LYS A 867 -93.79 90.03 73.72
N ARG A 868 -94.06 91.19 73.12
CA ARG A 868 -93.41 91.68 71.90
C ARG A 868 -92.45 92.81 72.25
N TYR A 869 -91.22 92.72 71.74
CA TYR A 869 -90.10 93.60 72.06
C TYR A 869 -89.44 94.12 70.78
N TYR A 870 -88.87 95.33 70.83
CA TYR A 870 -88.11 95.91 69.74
C TYR A 870 -86.60 95.99 70.04
N PHE A 871 -85.81 95.45 69.11
CA PHE A 871 -84.36 95.50 69.13
C PHE A 871 -83.87 96.36 67.96
N ASN A 872 -82.93 97.27 68.19
CA ASN A 872 -82.41 98.12 67.11
C ASN A 872 -81.49 97.34 66.13
N SER A 873 -80.94 98.02 65.12
CA SER A 873 -80.02 97.41 64.14
C SER A 873 -78.72 96.86 64.75
N SER A 874 -78.36 97.29 65.96
CA SER A 874 -77.26 96.75 66.77
C SER A 874 -77.69 95.68 67.77
N GLY A 875 -78.96 95.23 67.74
CA GLY A 875 -79.52 94.20 68.63
C GLY A 875 -79.83 94.65 70.06
N VAL A 876 -79.75 95.95 70.36
CA VAL A 876 -80.06 96.49 71.68
C VAL A 876 -81.57 96.62 71.86
N TRP A 877 -82.10 96.06 72.95
CA TRP A 877 -83.50 96.24 73.36
C TRP A 877 -83.78 97.71 73.73
N LEU A 878 -84.89 98.25 73.23
CA LEU A 878 -85.34 99.63 73.52
C LEU A 878 -86.73 99.68 74.16
N TYR A 879 -87.67 98.86 73.68
CA TYR A 879 -89.09 98.86 74.04
C TYR A 879 -89.58 97.40 74.15
#